data_AF-A0A1M3I1X2-F1
#
_entry.id   AF-A0A1M3I1X2-F1
#
_cell.length_a   1.000
_cell.length_b   1.000
_cell.length_c   1.000
_cell.angle_alpha   90.00
_cell.angle_beta   90.00
_cell.angle_gamma   90.00
#
_symmetry.space_group_name_H-M   'P 1'
#
loop_
_entity.id
_entity.type
_entity.pdbx_description
1 polymer ?
#
loop_
_entity_poly.entity_id
_entity_poly.type
_entity_poly.pdbx_seq_one_letter_code
_entity_poly.pdbx_strand_id
1 'polypeptide(L)'
;MPPSRSKAKTSHSRSAKPAPAPSPTSSISGDPLAGAIARALKESVLPGDTPLSEDRLADAALFLLETARKRGPEQPAIAIRSGADGHRTMGIAVVNDDMPFLVDSVAAALAAQGLAIDQLIHPVMTVQRGPQGELSALPEGEDAEGARESLIYVETTRIDAKQRRALADALEDTLADVRVAVADWPRMQAAITADADGLGDSEGAALLRWLGSGMLTQLGHVTRHRDGSNSGLLGICRRAARAILADASYDRAFAWFHEANAAGTLRAPLVVKANRLARVHRNVPLDLFIVPVIEGGKVQALSVHAGIWTSAGLGAAPSSVPRLRLQMERLLERLHFEPDDHDGKSLAHAFATLPHDVVIGFSDEAVERVITTMMALTDRPRPRLAIVPAALERHLFAFVWFPRDMLSTSVRLRIQAMLEAETGGNVLDWSLSVEGGNLVTLRVLIDIRDGAASVPDEALLDARLQAMLRGWTEAVATELAQSEEPGRAAALATRYAEAFPVPYHSEYGPAEAACDIQRLRSLQNAEPPLAEGRSARLYRREGEDNSRLRLKLYQLGGSMPLSDAVPALENFGFRVLAEVPTPLEQGRLATIHDFTLALPAGDDADSVLTRADAIEEAISAVLNGTAENDVFNRLTVGVALSARDANLLRAFYRYLRQAGISYTIYTVVDALDRAPDVTRALVTLFNTQHNPAFKGDRARAVKAAEDAIRDGLAKVEAINDDRLLRLYHAALGAVLRTNAYAPAGAEALAFKLDSAQVPGLPRPVPWREVWIYSRRLEGIHLRAGPVARGGIRWSDRRDDFRTEILGLMKAQRVKNAVIVPTGAKGGFYPKQLPDPRRPETGGRDAWAAEGKASYQIFIRSLLSLTDNIVNDKVVHPASVVVRDGDDPYFVVAADKGTATFSDVANALAEERDFWLDDAFASGGSHGYDHKAMGITARGAWLSVQRHFLELGVDVQKEPVRVVGCGDMSGDVFGNGMLLSKSLKLVAAFDHRHIFIDPDPDPAASWKERKRLFGLPRSSWDDYAKALISKGGGVFPRSMKSIPLSPEARAALGIEAKELDPESLISAIL
;
A
#
# COMPACT_ATOMS: atom_id res chain seq x y z
N MET A 1 -52.58 -52.97 -2.75
CA MET A 1 -53.78 -53.16 -3.60
C MET A 1 -53.79 -52.08 -4.68
N PRO A 2 -53.48 -52.47 -5.94
CA PRO A 2 -53.64 -51.70 -7.19
C PRO A 2 -55.01 -52.00 -7.86
N PRO A 3 -55.44 -51.38 -8.99
CA PRO A 3 -55.03 -51.70 -10.38
C PRO A 3 -54.92 -50.46 -11.34
N SER A 4 -54.03 -50.37 -12.36
CA SER A 4 -53.95 -51.02 -13.72
C SER A 4 -54.82 -50.32 -14.80
N ARG A 5 -54.45 -50.09 -16.08
CA ARG A 5 -53.36 -50.59 -16.96
C ARG A 5 -53.44 -49.97 -18.38
N SER A 6 -52.31 -50.01 -19.11
CA SER A 6 -52.13 -50.33 -20.56
C SER A 6 -52.35 -49.21 -21.61
N LYS A 7 -51.58 -48.99 -22.69
CA LYS A 7 -50.39 -49.55 -23.41
C LYS A 7 -50.07 -48.47 -24.49
N ALA A 8 -48.85 -48.25 -24.99
CA ALA A 8 -48.18 -49.12 -25.95
C ALA A 8 -46.74 -48.65 -26.26
N LYS A 9 -45.97 -49.61 -26.76
CA LYS A 9 -44.55 -49.64 -27.10
C LYS A 9 -44.17 -48.63 -28.20
N THR A 10 -42.96 -48.08 -28.11
CA THR A 10 -42.17 -47.71 -29.30
C THR A 10 -40.74 -48.22 -29.17
N SER A 11 -40.32 -48.84 -30.27
CA SER A 11 -39.10 -49.62 -30.47
C SER A 11 -37.86 -48.75 -30.65
N HIS A 12 -36.71 -49.31 -30.26
CA HIS A 12 -35.39 -48.82 -30.65
C HIS A 12 -35.24 -48.78 -32.18
N SER A 13 -34.92 -47.61 -32.74
CA SER A 13 -34.14 -47.50 -33.97
C SER A 13 -33.00 -46.50 -33.77
N ARG A 14 -31.82 -46.94 -34.16
CA ARG A 14 -30.52 -46.26 -34.14
C ARG A 14 -30.63 -44.75 -34.39
N SER A 15 -29.95 -43.97 -33.55
CA SER A 15 -29.64 -42.56 -33.78
C SER A 15 -28.92 -42.40 -35.11
N ALA A 16 -29.63 -41.92 -36.13
CA ALA A 16 -29.00 -41.30 -37.27
C ALA A 16 -28.25 -40.06 -36.76
N LYS A 17 -26.97 -39.94 -37.13
CA LYS A 17 -26.20 -38.70 -36.98
C LYS A 17 -27.06 -37.52 -37.45
N PRO A 18 -27.06 -36.37 -36.75
CA PRO A 18 -27.53 -35.14 -37.37
C PRO A 18 -26.68 -34.92 -38.61
N ALA A 19 -27.32 -34.73 -39.77
CA ALA A 19 -26.63 -34.32 -40.98
C ALA A 19 -25.80 -33.06 -40.64
N PRO A 20 -24.55 -32.97 -41.09
CA PRO A 20 -23.76 -31.76 -40.90
C PRO A 20 -24.52 -30.59 -41.55
N ALA A 21 -24.63 -29.48 -40.83
CA ALA A 21 -25.08 -28.21 -41.38
C ALA A 21 -24.25 -27.90 -42.64
N PRO A 22 -24.86 -27.39 -43.72
CA PRO A 22 -24.11 -27.05 -44.92
C PRO A 22 -23.08 -25.97 -44.57
N SER A 23 -21.83 -26.24 -44.95
CA SER A 23 -20.69 -25.33 -44.90
C SER A 23 -20.97 -24.05 -45.72
N PRO A 24 -20.66 -22.84 -45.22
CA PRO A 24 -20.93 -21.59 -45.90
C PRO A 24 -19.80 -21.27 -46.89
N THR A 25 -19.72 -22.04 -47.97
CA THR A 25 -18.94 -21.69 -49.16
C THR A 25 -19.71 -22.05 -50.42
N SER A 26 -21.00 -21.72 -50.44
CA SER A 26 -21.79 -21.68 -51.69
C SER A 26 -21.83 -20.25 -52.20
N SER A 27 -20.88 -19.96 -53.09
CA SER A 27 -20.97 -19.00 -54.21
C SER A 27 -22.05 -17.90 -54.12
N ILE A 28 -21.59 -16.66 -53.95
CA ILE A 28 -22.28 -15.42 -54.39
C ILE A 28 -22.62 -15.45 -55.89
N SER A 29 -22.07 -16.39 -56.66
CA SER A 29 -22.08 -16.38 -58.13
C SER A 29 -23.40 -16.80 -58.80
N GLY A 30 -24.57 -16.68 -58.16
CA GLY A 30 -25.83 -17.16 -58.74
C GLY A 30 -27.07 -16.28 -58.55
N ASP A 31 -27.15 -15.47 -57.49
CA ASP A 31 -28.30 -14.59 -57.24
C ASP A 31 -27.97 -13.16 -57.71
N PRO A 32 -28.51 -12.70 -58.86
CA PRO A 32 -28.21 -11.37 -59.39
C PRO A 32 -28.58 -10.23 -58.43
N LEU A 33 -29.55 -10.45 -57.53
CA LEU A 33 -29.96 -9.45 -56.54
C LEU A 33 -28.91 -9.29 -55.44
N ALA A 34 -28.28 -10.38 -54.99
CA ALA A 34 -27.20 -10.33 -53.99
C ALA A 34 -25.97 -9.57 -54.54
N GLY A 35 -25.64 -9.78 -55.83
CA GLY A 35 -24.55 -9.06 -56.49
C GLY A 35 -24.79 -7.55 -56.61
N ALA A 36 -26.03 -7.14 -56.88
CA ALA A 36 -26.41 -5.72 -56.92
C ALA A 36 -26.30 -5.06 -55.53
N ILE A 37 -26.79 -5.73 -54.48
CA ILE A 37 -26.66 -5.23 -53.09
C ILE A 37 -25.19 -5.14 -52.66
N ALA A 38 -24.36 -6.15 -52.97
CA ALA A 38 -22.94 -6.13 -52.64
C ALA A 38 -22.20 -4.96 -53.31
N ARG A 39 -22.52 -4.64 -54.56
CA ARG A 39 -21.97 -3.48 -55.26
C ARG A 39 -22.41 -2.18 -54.60
N ALA A 40 -23.70 -2.03 -54.31
CA ALA A 40 -24.25 -0.85 -53.67
C ALA A 40 -23.66 -0.62 -52.26
N LEU A 41 -23.45 -1.69 -51.48
CA LEU A 41 -22.76 -1.62 -50.18
C LEU A 41 -21.32 -1.13 -50.35
N LYS A 42 -20.57 -1.66 -51.33
CA LYS A 42 -19.18 -1.27 -51.59
C LYS A 42 -19.05 0.20 -52.00
N GLU A 43 -19.98 0.69 -52.80
CA GLU A 43 -20.03 2.08 -53.26
C GLU A 43 -20.50 3.05 -52.18
N SER A 44 -21.24 2.57 -51.18
CA SER A 44 -21.77 3.38 -50.07
C SER A 44 -20.84 3.48 -48.86
N VAL A 45 -19.62 2.91 -48.91
CA VAL A 45 -18.62 3.05 -47.84
C VAL A 45 -18.01 4.45 -47.90
N LEU A 46 -18.05 5.18 -46.78
CA LEU A 46 -17.51 6.54 -46.72
C LEU A 46 -15.97 6.56 -46.73
N PRO A 47 -15.34 7.60 -47.32
CA PRO A 47 -13.89 7.78 -47.22
C PRO A 47 -13.44 7.90 -45.76
N GLY A 48 -12.67 6.92 -45.28
CA GLY A 48 -12.17 6.84 -43.90
C GLY A 48 -12.70 5.65 -43.11
N ASP A 49 -13.81 5.04 -43.53
CA ASP A 49 -14.30 3.79 -42.96
C ASP A 49 -13.49 2.60 -43.47
N THR A 50 -13.34 1.55 -42.64
CA THR A 50 -12.64 0.33 -43.05
C THR A 50 -13.53 -0.45 -44.03
N PRO A 51 -13.12 -0.70 -45.27
CA PRO A 51 -13.92 -1.48 -46.20
C PRO A 51 -14.11 -2.91 -45.69
N LEU A 52 -15.30 -3.47 -45.88
CA LEU A 52 -15.54 -4.89 -45.66
C LEU A 52 -14.68 -5.72 -46.63
N SER A 53 -14.08 -6.82 -46.14
CA SER A 53 -13.43 -7.80 -47.02
C SER A 53 -14.46 -8.42 -47.96
N GLU A 54 -14.02 -8.96 -49.10
CA GLU A 54 -14.96 -9.49 -50.11
C GLU A 54 -15.91 -10.56 -49.54
N ASP A 55 -15.43 -11.46 -48.68
CA ASP A 55 -16.25 -12.47 -47.99
C ASP A 55 -17.29 -11.84 -47.05
N ARG A 56 -16.92 -10.76 -46.35
CA ARG A 56 -17.80 -10.07 -45.40
C ARG A 56 -18.83 -9.20 -46.10
N LEU A 57 -18.44 -8.55 -47.20
CA LEU A 57 -19.33 -7.78 -48.07
C LEU A 57 -20.42 -8.69 -48.65
N ALA A 58 -20.02 -9.88 -49.08
CA ALA A 58 -20.93 -10.90 -49.58
C ALA A 58 -21.91 -11.41 -48.52
N ASP A 59 -21.42 -11.72 -47.32
CA ASP A 59 -22.27 -12.16 -46.21
C ASP A 59 -23.26 -11.06 -45.78
N ALA A 60 -22.82 -9.80 -45.72
CA ALA A 60 -23.67 -8.65 -45.46
C ALA A 60 -24.74 -8.44 -46.54
N ALA A 61 -24.37 -8.61 -47.82
CA ALA A 61 -25.29 -8.50 -48.95
C ALA A 61 -26.35 -9.61 -48.93
N LEU A 62 -25.96 -10.86 -48.63
CA LEU A 62 -26.90 -11.97 -48.47
C LEU A 62 -27.84 -11.75 -47.29
N PHE A 63 -27.31 -11.26 -46.17
CA PHE A 63 -28.12 -10.97 -44.98
C PHE A 63 -29.15 -9.85 -45.22
N LEU A 64 -28.74 -8.78 -45.91
CA LEU A 64 -29.66 -7.74 -46.36
C LEU A 64 -30.69 -8.27 -47.36
N LEU A 65 -30.27 -9.10 -48.31
CA LEU A 65 -31.19 -9.72 -49.27
C LEU A 65 -32.23 -10.59 -48.56
N GLU A 66 -31.81 -11.48 -47.66
CA GLU A 66 -32.71 -12.32 -46.86
C GLU A 66 -33.73 -11.49 -46.08
N THR A 67 -33.29 -10.36 -45.51
CA THR A 67 -34.15 -9.42 -44.79
C THR A 67 -35.09 -8.67 -45.75
N ALA A 68 -34.60 -8.28 -46.93
CA ALA A 68 -35.35 -7.55 -47.94
C ALA A 68 -36.34 -8.42 -48.72
N ARG A 69 -36.17 -9.76 -48.72
CA ARG A 69 -36.95 -10.70 -49.55
C ARG A 69 -38.45 -10.47 -49.45
N LYS A 70 -38.97 -10.35 -48.23
CA LYS A 70 -40.40 -10.13 -47.98
C LYS A 70 -40.62 -8.95 -47.05
N ARG A 71 -41.28 -7.90 -47.55
CA ARG A 71 -41.63 -6.71 -46.78
C ARG A 71 -43.03 -6.23 -47.16
N GLY A 72 -43.89 -5.99 -46.18
CA GLY A 72 -45.19 -5.36 -46.41
C GLY A 72 -45.05 -3.88 -46.79
N PRO A 73 -45.99 -3.31 -47.56
CA PRO A 73 -45.99 -1.86 -47.82
C PRO A 73 -46.07 -1.10 -46.50
N GLU A 74 -45.31 -0.02 -46.39
CA GLU A 74 -45.24 0.79 -45.16
C GLU A 74 -44.92 -0.04 -43.91
N GLN A 75 -44.09 -1.07 -44.00
CA GLN A 75 -43.55 -1.78 -42.83
C GLN A 75 -42.03 -1.94 -42.98
N PRO A 76 -41.23 -1.67 -41.94
CA PRO A 76 -39.81 -1.98 -42.00
C PRO A 76 -39.61 -3.50 -41.91
N ALA A 77 -38.57 -4.04 -42.55
CA ALA A 77 -38.06 -5.37 -42.28
C ALA A 77 -36.76 -5.27 -41.49
N ILE A 78 -36.70 -5.91 -40.32
CA ILE A 78 -35.55 -5.84 -39.41
C ILE A 78 -35.10 -7.25 -39.09
N ALA A 79 -33.81 -7.52 -39.23
CA ALA A 79 -33.19 -8.77 -38.81
C ALA A 79 -31.93 -8.49 -37.98
N ILE A 80 -31.70 -9.31 -36.96
CA ILE A 80 -30.51 -9.23 -36.10
C ILE A 80 -29.89 -10.62 -36.01
N ARG A 81 -28.62 -10.74 -36.45
CA ARG A 81 -27.90 -11.99 -36.54
C ARG A 81 -26.57 -11.91 -35.77
N SER A 82 -26.26 -12.92 -34.96
CA SER A 82 -24.91 -13.05 -34.39
C SER A 82 -23.96 -13.60 -35.46
N GLY A 83 -22.77 -13.04 -35.61
CA GLY A 83 -21.79 -13.54 -36.58
C GLY A 83 -21.46 -15.02 -36.35
N ALA A 84 -21.29 -15.77 -37.45
CA ALA A 84 -20.76 -17.12 -37.41
C ALA A 84 -19.22 -17.06 -37.47
N ASP A 85 -18.57 -17.85 -36.62
CA ASP A 85 -17.12 -18.12 -36.55
C ASP A 85 -16.20 -16.95 -36.15
N GLY A 86 -15.55 -17.10 -34.97
CA GLY A 86 -14.35 -16.37 -34.55
C GLY A 86 -14.51 -14.89 -34.18
N HIS A 87 -15.46 -14.17 -34.76
CA HIS A 87 -15.66 -12.74 -34.54
C HIS A 87 -16.78 -12.49 -33.52
N ARG A 88 -16.52 -11.64 -32.52
CA ARG A 88 -17.46 -11.32 -31.42
C ARG A 88 -18.53 -10.27 -31.80
N THR A 89 -18.86 -10.13 -33.09
CA THR A 89 -19.75 -9.09 -33.62
C THR A 89 -21.17 -9.61 -33.93
N MET A 90 -22.12 -8.69 -34.01
CA MET A 90 -23.53 -8.90 -34.33
C MET A 90 -23.90 -7.97 -35.49
N GLY A 91 -24.50 -8.54 -36.54
CA GLY A 91 -24.99 -7.81 -37.70
C GLY A 91 -26.49 -7.48 -37.56
N ILE A 92 -26.87 -6.28 -38.01
CA ILE A 92 -28.23 -5.78 -38.02
C ILE A 92 -28.55 -5.31 -39.44
N ALA A 93 -29.66 -5.78 -39.99
CA ALA A 93 -30.17 -5.39 -41.29
C ALA A 93 -31.53 -4.70 -41.10
N VAL A 94 -31.68 -3.49 -41.66
CA VAL A 94 -32.93 -2.72 -41.67
C VAL A 94 -33.24 -2.35 -43.11
N VAL A 95 -34.43 -2.72 -43.58
CA VAL A 95 -34.92 -2.38 -44.93
C VAL A 95 -36.24 -1.63 -44.79
N ASN A 96 -36.29 -0.41 -45.35
CA ASN A 96 -37.45 0.48 -45.22
C ASN A 96 -37.61 1.36 -46.47
N ASP A 97 -38.81 1.90 -46.70
CA ASP A 97 -39.03 2.95 -47.71
C ASP A 97 -38.07 4.13 -47.48
N ASP A 98 -37.45 4.66 -48.53
CA ASP A 98 -36.50 5.77 -48.42
C ASP A 98 -37.20 7.05 -47.94
N MET A 99 -36.71 7.62 -46.85
CA MET A 99 -37.22 8.86 -46.26
C MET A 99 -36.16 9.53 -45.37
N PRO A 100 -36.30 10.83 -45.06
CA PRO A 100 -35.40 11.52 -44.15
C PRO A 100 -35.36 10.87 -42.76
N PHE A 101 -34.24 11.03 -42.06
CA PHE A 101 -34.00 10.60 -40.67
C PHE A 101 -33.94 9.09 -40.41
N LEU A 102 -33.75 8.21 -41.41
CA LEU A 102 -33.66 6.77 -41.13
C LEU A 102 -32.33 6.39 -40.44
N VAL A 103 -31.22 6.76 -41.06
CA VAL A 103 -29.88 6.31 -40.66
C VAL A 103 -29.48 6.84 -39.28
N ASP A 104 -29.67 8.13 -39.05
CA ASP A 104 -29.38 8.81 -37.79
C ASP A 104 -30.29 8.32 -36.65
N SER A 105 -31.58 8.07 -36.89
CA SER A 105 -32.49 7.51 -35.89
C SER A 105 -32.12 6.07 -35.53
N VAL A 106 -31.74 5.24 -36.50
CA VAL A 106 -31.23 3.89 -36.24
C VAL A 106 -29.95 3.95 -35.41
N ALA A 107 -28.99 4.80 -35.80
CA ALA A 107 -27.75 5.00 -35.05
C ALA A 107 -28.00 5.50 -33.62
N ALA A 108 -28.93 6.44 -33.43
CA ALA A 108 -29.32 6.94 -32.12
C ALA A 108 -29.97 5.86 -31.24
N ALA A 109 -30.81 4.98 -31.82
CA ALA A 109 -31.43 3.87 -31.11
C ALA A 109 -30.40 2.83 -30.63
N LEU A 110 -29.37 2.57 -31.42
CA LEU A 110 -28.23 1.72 -31.05
C LEU A 110 -27.43 2.33 -29.89
N ALA A 111 -27.06 3.61 -30.02
CA ALA A 111 -26.30 4.33 -29.00
C ALA A 111 -27.06 4.40 -27.66
N ALA A 112 -28.38 4.55 -27.69
CA ALA A 112 -29.24 4.55 -26.49
C ALA A 112 -29.22 3.22 -25.72
N GLN A 113 -28.85 2.11 -26.38
CA GLN A 113 -28.66 0.80 -25.75
C GLN A 113 -27.20 0.56 -25.31
N GLY A 114 -26.33 1.58 -25.40
CA GLY A 114 -24.91 1.49 -25.06
C GLY A 114 -24.09 0.72 -26.09
N LEU A 115 -24.57 0.61 -27.33
CA LEU A 115 -23.92 -0.15 -28.40
C LEU A 115 -23.06 0.76 -29.26
N ALA A 116 -21.76 0.48 -29.32
CA ALA A 116 -20.84 1.10 -30.27
C ALA A 116 -21.09 0.52 -31.67
N ILE A 117 -21.07 1.39 -32.68
CA ILE A 117 -21.24 1.00 -34.08
C ILE A 117 -19.85 0.78 -34.68
N ASP A 118 -19.55 -0.46 -35.04
CA ASP A 118 -18.27 -0.86 -35.65
C ASP A 118 -18.27 -0.61 -37.16
N GLN A 119 -19.43 -0.83 -37.80
CA GLN A 119 -19.64 -0.57 -39.23
C GLN A 119 -21.09 -0.10 -39.44
N LEU A 120 -21.29 0.90 -40.31
CA LEU A 120 -22.61 1.32 -40.80
C LEU A 120 -22.54 1.60 -42.30
N ILE A 121 -23.39 0.95 -43.09
CA ILE A 121 -23.44 1.12 -44.56
C ILE A 121 -24.93 1.20 -44.97
N HIS A 122 -25.30 2.16 -45.82
CA HIS A 122 -26.72 2.44 -46.09
C HIS A 122 -27.08 2.69 -47.58
N PRO A 123 -26.84 1.77 -48.53
CA PRO A 123 -27.27 1.99 -49.91
C PRO A 123 -28.78 2.28 -50.00
N VAL A 124 -29.15 3.27 -50.83
CA VAL A 124 -30.52 3.50 -51.25
C VAL A 124 -30.70 2.92 -52.65
N MET A 125 -31.63 1.99 -52.80
CA MET A 125 -31.83 1.23 -54.03
C MET A 125 -33.25 1.38 -54.54
N THR A 126 -33.42 1.45 -55.86
CA THR A 126 -34.75 1.32 -56.49
C THR A 126 -35.14 -0.15 -56.50
N VAL A 127 -36.36 -0.46 -56.08
CA VAL A 127 -36.87 -1.83 -55.94
C VAL A 127 -38.20 -2.00 -56.68
N GLN A 128 -38.43 -3.20 -57.18
CA GLN A 128 -39.75 -3.67 -57.62
C GLN A 128 -40.17 -4.86 -56.75
N ARG A 129 -41.39 -4.79 -56.22
CA ARG A 129 -41.98 -5.83 -55.37
C ARG A 129 -43.26 -6.38 -56.00
N GLY A 130 -43.49 -7.68 -55.84
CA GLY A 130 -44.74 -8.32 -56.22
C GLY A 130 -45.91 -7.97 -55.27
N PRO A 131 -47.15 -8.38 -55.59
CA PRO A 131 -48.36 -8.04 -54.82
C PRO A 131 -48.34 -8.50 -53.35
N GLN A 132 -47.49 -9.48 -53.00
CA GLN A 132 -47.34 -10.02 -51.65
C GLN A 132 -46.11 -9.46 -50.91
N GLY A 133 -45.45 -8.42 -51.45
CA GLY A 133 -44.29 -7.77 -50.85
C GLY A 133 -42.95 -8.47 -51.12
N GLU A 134 -42.92 -9.48 -51.99
CA GLU A 134 -41.70 -10.20 -52.37
C GLU A 134 -40.85 -9.35 -53.32
N LEU A 135 -39.55 -9.22 -53.05
CA LEU A 135 -38.60 -8.48 -53.88
C LEU A 135 -38.37 -9.23 -55.21
N SER A 136 -38.74 -8.60 -56.34
CA SER A 136 -38.64 -9.21 -57.67
C SER A 136 -37.49 -8.68 -58.52
N ALA A 137 -37.12 -7.40 -58.37
CA ALA A 137 -36.00 -6.80 -59.11
C ALA A 137 -35.40 -5.59 -58.40
N LEU A 138 -34.14 -5.31 -58.70
CA LEU A 138 -33.38 -4.11 -58.29
C LEU A 138 -32.92 -3.35 -59.55
N PRO A 139 -33.79 -2.55 -60.19
CA PRO A 139 -33.42 -1.81 -61.40
C PRO A 139 -32.31 -0.78 -61.11
N GLU A 140 -31.33 -0.67 -62.03
CA GLU A 140 -30.19 0.25 -61.97
C GLU A 140 -30.35 1.36 -63.03
N GLY A 141 -29.98 2.61 -62.70
CA GLY A 141 -30.01 3.77 -63.61
C GLY A 141 -30.88 4.93 -63.11
N GLU A 142 -30.63 6.16 -63.59
CA GLU A 142 -31.36 7.37 -63.17
C GLU A 142 -32.85 7.35 -63.55
N ASP A 143 -33.22 6.62 -64.61
CA ASP A 143 -34.60 6.45 -65.10
C ASP A 143 -35.27 5.15 -64.59
N ALA A 144 -34.73 4.51 -63.55
CA ALA A 144 -35.27 3.26 -63.03
C ALA A 144 -36.65 3.44 -62.37
N GLU A 145 -37.69 2.81 -62.94
CA GLU A 145 -39.03 2.80 -62.38
C GLU A 145 -39.15 1.82 -61.19
N GLY A 146 -39.49 2.34 -60.01
CA GLY A 146 -39.72 1.55 -58.79
C GLY A 146 -39.77 2.41 -57.53
N ALA A 147 -40.08 1.79 -56.39
CA ALA A 147 -40.01 2.46 -55.10
C ALA A 147 -38.55 2.52 -54.62
N ARG A 148 -38.14 3.59 -53.95
CA ARG A 148 -36.79 3.67 -53.35
C ARG A 148 -36.83 3.11 -51.94
N GLU A 149 -35.92 2.21 -51.62
CA GLU A 149 -35.74 1.63 -50.28
C GLU A 149 -34.33 1.89 -49.76
N SER A 150 -34.24 2.20 -48.47
CA SER A 150 -32.98 2.32 -47.73
C SER A 150 -32.64 0.97 -47.09
N LEU A 151 -31.48 0.42 -47.47
CA LEU A 151 -30.96 -0.85 -46.96
C LEU A 151 -29.80 -0.55 -46.02
N ILE A 152 -30.06 -0.56 -44.72
CA ILE A 152 -29.09 -0.19 -43.69
C ILE A 152 -28.50 -1.47 -43.08
N TYR A 153 -27.18 -1.63 -43.19
CA TYR A 153 -26.40 -2.68 -42.55
C TYR A 153 -25.55 -2.08 -41.42
N VAL A 154 -25.62 -2.66 -40.23
CA VAL A 154 -24.85 -2.24 -39.06
C VAL A 154 -24.15 -3.44 -38.43
N GLU A 155 -22.90 -3.25 -37.99
CA GLU A 155 -22.19 -4.19 -37.12
C GLU A 155 -21.91 -3.56 -35.76
N THR A 156 -22.11 -4.35 -34.70
CA THR A 156 -21.87 -3.92 -33.32
C THR A 156 -21.43 -5.11 -32.46
N THR A 157 -21.07 -4.85 -31.20
CA THR A 157 -20.73 -5.87 -30.21
C THR A 157 -21.92 -6.77 -29.91
N ARG A 158 -21.65 -8.07 -29.70
CA ARG A 158 -22.68 -9.05 -29.38
C ARG A 158 -23.35 -8.79 -28.03
N ILE A 159 -24.68 -8.81 -28.03
CA ILE A 159 -25.55 -8.74 -26.84
C ILE A 159 -26.34 -10.02 -26.60
N ASP A 160 -26.85 -10.17 -25.38
CA ASP A 160 -27.67 -11.31 -24.98
C ASP A 160 -29.06 -11.32 -25.68
N ALA A 161 -29.82 -12.40 -25.49
CA ALA A 161 -31.12 -12.56 -26.15
C ALA A 161 -32.18 -11.54 -25.67
N LYS A 162 -32.12 -11.10 -24.40
CA LYS A 162 -33.07 -10.14 -23.83
C LYS A 162 -32.82 -8.75 -24.41
N GLN A 163 -31.56 -8.32 -24.42
CA GLN A 163 -31.13 -7.05 -25.01
C GLN A 163 -31.43 -7.01 -26.52
N ARG A 164 -31.23 -8.13 -27.23
CA ARG A 164 -31.55 -8.21 -28.68
C ARG A 164 -33.01 -7.96 -28.98
N ARG A 165 -33.91 -8.56 -28.18
CA ARG A 165 -35.36 -8.33 -28.33
C ARG A 165 -35.71 -6.87 -28.07
N ALA A 166 -35.17 -6.30 -26.99
CA ALA A 166 -35.38 -4.89 -26.67
C ALA A 166 -34.87 -3.94 -27.78
N LEU A 167 -33.73 -4.26 -28.40
CA LEU A 167 -33.20 -3.50 -29.54
C LEU A 167 -34.11 -3.59 -30.76
N ALA A 168 -34.61 -4.78 -31.11
CA ALA A 168 -35.54 -4.95 -32.22
C ALA A 168 -36.83 -4.13 -31.99
N ASP A 169 -37.44 -4.26 -30.81
CA ASP A 169 -38.63 -3.50 -30.43
C ASP A 169 -38.36 -1.97 -30.51
N ALA A 170 -37.19 -1.51 -30.05
CA ALA A 170 -36.80 -0.10 -30.11
C ALA A 170 -36.61 0.42 -31.53
N LEU A 171 -36.03 -0.39 -32.44
CA LEU A 171 -35.85 -0.03 -33.85
C LEU A 171 -37.19 0.04 -34.58
N GLU A 172 -38.09 -0.92 -34.37
CA GLU A 172 -39.46 -0.89 -34.93
C GLU A 172 -40.20 0.38 -34.49
N ASP A 173 -40.16 0.68 -33.19
CA ASP A 173 -40.80 1.87 -32.63
C ASP A 173 -40.25 3.17 -33.21
N THR A 174 -38.92 3.22 -33.39
CA THR A 174 -38.21 4.37 -33.95
C THR A 174 -38.58 4.60 -35.40
N LEU A 175 -38.55 3.56 -36.23
CA LEU A 175 -38.91 3.66 -37.65
C LEU A 175 -40.39 4.01 -37.86
N ALA A 176 -41.27 3.53 -36.98
CA ALA A 176 -42.67 3.92 -37.00
C ALA A 176 -42.87 5.39 -36.60
N ASP A 177 -42.08 5.94 -35.66
CA ASP A 177 -42.08 7.37 -35.31
C ASP A 177 -41.53 8.23 -36.47
N VAL A 178 -40.45 7.79 -37.15
CA VAL A 178 -39.92 8.46 -38.35
C VAL A 178 -41.00 8.56 -39.43
N ARG A 179 -41.68 7.45 -39.73
CA ARG A 179 -42.69 7.43 -40.80
C ARG A 179 -43.84 8.39 -40.55
N VAL A 180 -44.42 8.38 -39.35
CA VAL A 180 -45.56 9.26 -39.06
C VAL A 180 -45.15 10.73 -39.04
N ALA A 181 -43.93 11.05 -38.58
CA ALA A 181 -43.41 12.41 -38.58
C ALA A 181 -43.19 12.93 -40.02
N VAL A 182 -42.58 12.11 -40.89
CA VAL A 182 -42.36 12.47 -42.30
C VAL A 182 -43.67 12.59 -43.07
N ALA A 183 -44.60 11.63 -42.92
CA ALA A 183 -45.87 11.62 -43.64
C ALA A 183 -46.77 12.83 -43.29
N ASP A 184 -46.76 13.25 -42.02
CA ASP A 184 -47.58 14.38 -41.57
C ASP A 184 -46.87 15.74 -41.64
N TRP A 185 -45.59 15.77 -42.04
CA TRP A 185 -44.79 17.00 -42.06
C TRP A 185 -45.49 18.20 -42.70
N PRO A 186 -46.10 18.09 -43.91
CA PRO A 186 -46.79 19.23 -44.52
C PRO A 186 -47.96 19.75 -43.68
N ARG A 187 -48.68 18.86 -42.97
CA ARG A 187 -49.81 19.23 -42.12
C ARG A 187 -49.34 19.88 -40.81
N MET A 188 -48.21 19.42 -40.27
CA MET A 188 -47.59 20.04 -39.08
C MET A 188 -47.05 21.44 -39.39
N GLN A 189 -46.49 21.64 -40.59
CA GLN A 189 -46.07 22.95 -41.09
C GLN A 189 -47.24 23.91 -41.31
N ALA A 190 -48.37 23.42 -41.83
CA ALA A 190 -49.58 24.22 -41.92
C ALA A 190 -50.11 24.64 -40.53
N ALA A 191 -50.05 23.74 -39.55
CA ALA A 191 -50.49 24.01 -38.18
C ALA A 191 -49.63 25.09 -37.48
N ILE A 192 -48.30 24.98 -37.54
CA ILE A 192 -47.41 25.99 -36.91
C ILE A 192 -47.53 27.36 -37.58
N THR A 193 -47.79 27.40 -38.89
CA THR A 193 -48.05 28.65 -39.62
C THR A 193 -49.38 29.26 -39.19
N ALA A 194 -50.44 28.46 -39.09
CA ALA A 194 -51.76 28.93 -38.64
C ALA A 194 -51.73 29.47 -37.21
N ASP A 195 -51.02 28.79 -36.29
CA ASP A 195 -50.85 29.26 -34.92
C ASP A 195 -50.01 30.54 -34.85
N ALA A 196 -49.00 30.69 -35.72
CA ALA A 196 -48.23 31.93 -35.82
C ALA A 196 -49.07 33.12 -36.32
N ASP A 197 -49.97 32.88 -37.30
CA ASP A 197 -50.85 33.91 -37.85
C ASP A 197 -51.98 34.31 -36.90
N GLY A 198 -52.40 33.38 -36.02
CA GLY A 198 -53.41 33.61 -34.99
C GLY A 198 -52.90 34.28 -33.71
N LEU A 199 -51.57 34.47 -33.57
CA LEU A 199 -50.97 34.96 -32.34
C LEU A 199 -50.84 36.49 -32.30
N GLY A 200 -51.33 37.11 -31.21
CA GLY A 200 -51.20 38.56 -30.99
C GLY A 200 -49.80 39.03 -30.56
N ASP A 201 -48.97 38.12 -30.05
CA ASP A 201 -47.57 38.37 -29.70
C ASP A 201 -46.71 38.36 -30.97
N SER A 202 -46.27 39.53 -31.43
CA SER A 202 -45.53 39.68 -32.68
C SER A 202 -44.17 38.94 -32.67
N GLU A 203 -43.49 38.93 -31.52
CA GLU A 203 -42.20 38.23 -31.38
C GLU A 203 -42.41 36.73 -31.26
N GLY A 204 -43.48 36.32 -30.58
CA GLY A 204 -43.97 34.94 -30.54
C GLY A 204 -44.31 34.37 -31.91
N ALA A 205 -45.04 35.12 -32.73
CA ALA A 205 -45.38 34.76 -34.09
C ALA A 205 -44.12 34.66 -34.96
N ALA A 206 -43.16 35.58 -34.80
CA ALA A 206 -41.87 35.51 -35.48
C ALA A 206 -41.09 34.24 -35.09
N LEU A 207 -41.09 33.85 -33.81
CA LEU A 207 -40.45 32.63 -33.34
C LEU A 207 -41.07 31.37 -33.99
N LEU A 208 -42.39 31.26 -34.02
CA LEU A 208 -43.07 30.11 -34.64
C LEU A 208 -42.77 30.01 -36.15
N ARG A 209 -42.77 31.13 -36.87
CA ARG A 209 -42.39 31.16 -38.29
C ARG A 209 -40.93 30.78 -38.50
N TRP A 210 -40.03 31.26 -37.65
CA TRP A 210 -38.60 30.94 -37.69
C TRP A 210 -38.35 29.45 -37.43
N LEU A 211 -39.06 28.85 -36.46
CA LEU A 211 -39.03 27.40 -36.22
C LEU A 211 -39.55 26.63 -37.44
N GLY A 212 -40.67 27.09 -38.03
CA GLY A 212 -41.27 26.52 -39.24
C GLY A 212 -40.38 26.60 -40.49
N SER A 213 -39.50 27.59 -40.59
CA SER A 213 -38.56 27.74 -41.72
C SER A 213 -37.37 26.77 -41.70
N GLY A 214 -37.49 25.62 -41.02
CA GLY A 214 -36.45 24.58 -40.96
C GLY A 214 -35.51 24.67 -39.74
N MET A 215 -35.80 25.53 -38.76
CA MET A 215 -35.01 25.61 -37.53
C MET A 215 -35.47 24.60 -36.46
N LEU A 216 -36.64 23.99 -36.67
CA LEU A 216 -37.18 22.88 -35.89
C LEU A 216 -37.44 21.66 -36.77
N THR A 217 -36.89 20.51 -36.40
CA THR A 217 -37.41 19.22 -36.85
C THR A 217 -38.68 18.94 -36.05
N GLN A 218 -39.81 19.43 -36.54
CA GLN A 218 -41.14 19.19 -35.98
C GLN A 218 -41.55 17.72 -36.16
N LEU A 219 -41.83 17.05 -35.04
CA LEU A 219 -42.12 15.61 -34.98
C LEU A 219 -43.57 15.31 -34.65
N GLY A 220 -44.28 16.26 -34.05
CA GLY A 220 -45.68 16.08 -33.68
C GLY A 220 -46.44 17.39 -33.47
N HIS A 221 -47.75 17.30 -33.58
CA HIS A 221 -48.67 18.35 -33.15
C HIS A 221 -49.91 17.75 -32.49
N VAL A 222 -50.41 18.41 -31.43
CA VAL A 222 -51.67 18.09 -30.76
C VAL A 222 -52.31 19.36 -30.21
N THR A 223 -53.63 19.47 -30.35
CA THR A 223 -54.43 20.49 -29.68
C THR A 223 -55.15 19.86 -28.49
N ARG A 224 -54.89 20.38 -27.29
CA ARG A 224 -55.50 19.94 -26.02
C ARG A 224 -56.63 20.88 -25.62
N HIS A 225 -57.83 20.37 -25.42
CA HIS A 225 -58.99 21.13 -24.94
C HIS A 225 -59.10 21.08 -23.40
N ARG A 226 -59.82 22.04 -22.81
CA ARG A 226 -60.04 22.10 -21.36
C ARG A 226 -60.78 20.90 -20.77
N ASP A 227 -61.61 20.23 -21.57
CA ASP A 227 -62.33 19.02 -21.15
C ASP A 227 -61.44 17.76 -21.13
N GLY A 228 -60.16 17.89 -21.49
CA GLY A 228 -59.21 16.80 -21.57
C GLY A 228 -59.23 16.03 -22.89
N SER A 229 -60.05 16.44 -23.87
CA SER A 229 -60.03 15.86 -25.21
C SER A 229 -58.85 16.41 -26.04
N ASN A 230 -58.43 15.62 -27.03
CA ASN A 230 -57.34 15.97 -27.94
C ASN A 230 -57.86 15.99 -29.39
N SER A 231 -57.46 16.99 -30.17
CA SER A 231 -57.69 17.07 -31.61
C SER A 231 -56.38 17.37 -32.36
N GLY A 232 -56.41 17.32 -33.69
CA GLY A 232 -55.24 17.69 -34.50
C GLY A 232 -54.01 16.81 -34.30
N LEU A 233 -54.20 15.52 -33.98
CA LEU A 233 -53.12 14.56 -33.73
C LEU A 233 -52.32 14.27 -35.01
N LEU A 234 -51.11 14.83 -35.07
CA LEU A 234 -50.17 14.68 -36.18
C LEU A 234 -48.81 14.13 -35.69
N GLY A 235 -48.12 13.43 -36.59
CA GLY A 235 -46.80 12.86 -36.35
C GLY A 235 -46.82 11.88 -35.18
N ILE A 236 -45.80 11.97 -34.32
CA ILE A 236 -45.65 11.09 -33.14
C ILE A 236 -46.83 11.20 -32.16
N CYS A 237 -47.61 12.29 -32.20
CA CYS A 237 -48.78 12.47 -31.35
C CYS A 237 -49.90 11.47 -31.67
N ARG A 238 -49.94 10.92 -32.90
CA ARG A 238 -50.93 9.89 -33.29
C ARG A 238 -50.79 8.62 -32.48
N ARG A 239 -49.55 8.24 -32.21
CA ARG A 239 -49.22 7.01 -31.47
C ARG A 239 -49.17 7.24 -29.97
N ALA A 240 -48.89 8.48 -29.54
CA ALA A 240 -48.49 8.75 -28.17
C ALA A 240 -48.94 10.11 -27.61
N ALA A 241 -50.14 10.60 -27.96
CA ALA A 241 -50.65 11.91 -27.51
C ALA A 241 -50.57 12.13 -25.99
N ARG A 242 -50.91 11.10 -25.19
CA ARG A 242 -50.86 11.14 -23.71
C ARG A 242 -49.44 11.09 -23.14
N ALA A 243 -48.44 10.81 -23.96
CA ALA A 243 -47.04 10.66 -23.53
C ALA A 243 -46.17 11.89 -23.83
N ILE A 244 -46.72 12.93 -24.46
CA ILE A 244 -45.97 14.16 -24.81
C ILE A 244 -45.92 15.11 -23.61
N LEU A 245 -47.08 15.36 -22.99
CA LEU A 245 -47.20 16.14 -21.77
C LEU A 245 -48.26 15.49 -20.86
N ALA A 246 -48.01 15.47 -19.55
CA ALA A 246 -48.94 14.87 -18.59
C ALA A 246 -50.12 15.82 -18.30
N ASP A 247 -51.26 15.27 -17.89
CA ASP A 247 -52.48 16.05 -17.61
C ASP A 247 -52.23 17.19 -16.60
N ALA A 248 -51.53 16.91 -15.49
CA ALA A 248 -51.16 17.94 -14.50
C ALA A 248 -50.26 19.06 -15.06
N SER A 249 -49.48 18.77 -16.12
CA SER A 249 -48.68 19.79 -16.81
C SER A 249 -49.53 20.60 -17.78
N TYR A 250 -50.55 20.02 -18.41
CA TYR A 250 -51.54 20.78 -19.16
C TYR A 250 -52.33 21.72 -18.26
N ASP A 251 -52.75 21.27 -17.07
CA ASP A 251 -53.46 22.12 -16.10
C ASP A 251 -52.64 23.33 -15.69
N ARG A 252 -51.34 23.12 -15.38
CA ARG A 252 -50.39 24.21 -15.10
C ARG A 252 -50.22 25.15 -16.29
N ALA A 253 -50.14 24.63 -17.51
CA ALA A 253 -50.04 25.46 -18.72
C ALA A 253 -51.31 26.29 -18.96
N PHE A 254 -52.51 25.71 -18.75
CA PHE A 254 -53.77 26.43 -18.83
C PHE A 254 -53.85 27.55 -17.79
N ALA A 255 -53.41 27.31 -16.56
CA ALA A 255 -53.33 28.33 -15.51
C ALA A 255 -52.35 29.45 -15.89
N TRP A 256 -51.15 29.09 -16.33
CA TRP A 256 -50.10 30.01 -16.76
C TRP A 256 -50.60 30.99 -17.84
N PHE A 257 -51.22 30.46 -18.90
CA PHE A 257 -51.77 31.31 -19.97
C PHE A 257 -53.01 32.10 -19.52
N HIS A 258 -53.84 31.55 -18.63
CA HIS A 258 -55.02 32.25 -18.13
C HIS A 258 -54.63 33.48 -17.31
N GLU A 259 -53.67 33.34 -16.39
CA GLU A 259 -53.15 34.43 -15.56
C GLU A 259 -52.46 35.49 -16.42
N ALA A 260 -51.58 35.08 -17.34
CA ALA A 260 -50.87 36.01 -18.23
C ALA A 260 -51.83 36.77 -19.17
N ASN A 261 -52.87 36.10 -19.68
CA ASN A 261 -53.89 36.75 -20.51
C ASN A 261 -54.74 37.74 -19.69
N ALA A 262 -55.10 37.41 -18.45
CA ALA A 262 -55.83 38.30 -17.56
C ALA A 262 -55.01 39.54 -17.15
N ALA A 263 -53.69 39.39 -17.00
CA ALA A 263 -52.77 40.47 -16.65
C ALA A 263 -52.28 41.30 -17.85
N GLY A 264 -52.61 40.92 -19.09
CA GLY A 264 -52.12 41.58 -20.30
C GLY A 264 -50.62 41.37 -20.57
N THR A 265 -50.01 40.35 -19.94
CA THR A 265 -48.59 40.00 -20.04
C THR A 265 -48.36 38.69 -20.81
N LEU A 266 -49.34 38.29 -21.62
CA LEU A 266 -49.33 37.05 -22.40
C LEU A 266 -48.07 36.98 -23.29
N ARG A 267 -47.25 35.95 -23.07
CA ARG A 267 -46.08 35.61 -23.87
C ARG A 267 -46.26 34.21 -24.44
N ALA A 268 -46.18 34.05 -25.75
CA ALA A 268 -46.38 32.75 -26.41
C ALA A 268 -45.40 32.59 -27.58
N PRO A 269 -44.95 31.37 -27.93
CA PRO A 269 -45.23 30.11 -27.27
C PRO A 269 -44.55 29.99 -25.89
N LEU A 270 -45.13 29.19 -25.01
CA LEU A 270 -44.45 28.66 -23.83
C LEU A 270 -43.53 27.53 -24.31
N VAL A 271 -42.23 27.63 -23.99
CA VAL A 271 -41.21 26.65 -24.42
C VAL A 271 -40.83 25.78 -23.23
N VAL A 272 -41.06 24.47 -23.32
CA VAL A 272 -40.74 23.50 -22.27
C VAL A 272 -40.16 22.22 -22.87
N LYS A 273 -39.39 21.47 -22.08
CA LYS A 273 -38.93 20.12 -22.45
C LYS A 273 -39.98 19.07 -22.06
N ALA A 274 -40.11 18.01 -22.85
CA ALA A 274 -40.88 16.82 -22.50
C ALA A 274 -40.01 15.79 -21.75
N ASN A 275 -40.63 14.87 -21.01
CA ASN A 275 -39.90 13.73 -20.42
C ASN A 275 -39.85 12.53 -21.37
N ARG A 276 -40.31 12.75 -22.60
CA ARG A 276 -40.19 11.81 -23.71
C ARG A 276 -39.00 12.24 -24.55
N LEU A 277 -38.04 11.33 -24.70
CA LEU A 277 -36.95 11.50 -25.65
C LEU A 277 -37.46 11.31 -27.09
N ALA A 278 -36.95 12.13 -28.00
CA ALA A 278 -37.17 11.97 -29.42
C ALA A 278 -36.47 10.70 -29.91
N ARG A 279 -37.16 9.91 -30.73
CA ARG A 279 -36.56 8.74 -31.42
C ARG A 279 -36.10 9.09 -32.83
N VAL A 280 -36.65 10.16 -33.39
CA VAL A 280 -36.35 10.62 -34.75
C VAL A 280 -35.14 11.56 -34.69
N HIS A 281 -34.16 11.32 -35.56
CA HIS A 281 -32.93 12.06 -35.77
C HIS A 281 -31.93 12.05 -34.59
N ARG A 282 -32.33 12.49 -33.38
CA ARG A 282 -31.47 12.52 -32.18
C ARG A 282 -32.22 12.09 -30.93
N ASN A 283 -31.56 11.33 -30.06
CA ASN A 283 -32.10 10.86 -28.78
C ASN A 283 -31.97 11.92 -27.68
N VAL A 284 -32.76 12.99 -27.77
CA VAL A 284 -32.78 14.12 -26.82
C VAL A 284 -34.22 14.42 -26.36
N PRO A 285 -34.44 15.05 -25.20
CA PRO A 285 -35.78 15.46 -24.78
C PRO A 285 -36.47 16.33 -25.83
N LEU A 286 -37.74 16.05 -26.14
CA LEU A 286 -38.52 16.85 -27.08
C LEU A 286 -38.70 18.28 -26.56
N ASP A 287 -38.59 19.25 -27.46
CA ASP A 287 -39.01 20.63 -27.27
C ASP A 287 -40.50 20.78 -27.58
N LEU A 288 -41.23 21.36 -26.63
CA LEU A 288 -42.65 21.66 -26.77
C LEU A 288 -42.85 23.16 -26.84
N PHE A 289 -43.50 23.61 -27.91
CA PHE A 289 -43.92 24.98 -28.12
C PHE A 289 -45.44 25.02 -27.97
N ILE A 290 -45.89 25.54 -26.82
CA ILE A 290 -47.31 25.56 -26.44
C ILE A 290 -47.87 26.95 -26.76
N VAL A 291 -48.93 27.00 -27.55
CA VAL A 291 -49.61 28.22 -27.99
C VAL A 291 -51.05 28.20 -27.46
N PRO A 292 -51.53 29.28 -26.82
CA PRO A 292 -52.91 29.33 -26.33
C PRO A 292 -53.88 29.63 -27.48
N VAL A 293 -54.93 28.83 -27.60
CA VAL A 293 -56.06 29.13 -28.49
C VAL A 293 -57.07 29.96 -27.70
N ILE A 294 -57.20 31.23 -28.04
CA ILE A 294 -58.05 32.18 -27.33
C ILE A 294 -59.33 32.44 -28.14
N GLU A 295 -60.47 32.09 -27.56
CA GLU A 295 -61.79 32.39 -28.14
C GLU A 295 -62.63 33.14 -27.11
N GLY A 296 -63.29 34.23 -27.52
CA GLY A 296 -64.10 35.05 -26.61
C GLY A 296 -63.30 35.61 -25.41
N GLY A 297 -62.00 35.85 -25.58
CA GLY A 297 -61.10 36.36 -24.53
C GLY A 297 -60.66 35.34 -23.48
N LYS A 298 -60.98 34.05 -23.66
CA LYS A 298 -60.56 32.97 -22.76
C LYS A 298 -59.69 31.95 -23.48
N VAL A 299 -58.68 31.42 -22.79
CA VAL A 299 -57.84 30.30 -23.28
C VAL A 299 -58.70 29.03 -23.29
N GLN A 300 -59.14 28.55 -24.45
CA GLN A 300 -60.02 27.38 -24.58
C GLN A 300 -59.28 26.08 -24.87
N ALA A 301 -58.16 26.17 -25.59
CA ALA A 301 -57.31 25.04 -25.90
C ALA A 301 -55.83 25.45 -25.91
N LEU A 302 -54.95 24.46 -25.91
CA LEU A 302 -53.51 24.61 -26.05
C LEU A 302 -53.06 23.86 -27.30
N SER A 303 -52.56 24.58 -28.30
CA SER A 303 -51.89 23.99 -29.45
C SER A 303 -50.44 23.68 -29.08
N VAL A 304 -50.00 22.44 -29.25
CA VAL A 304 -48.66 21.99 -28.85
C VAL A 304 -47.92 21.47 -30.06
N HIS A 305 -46.83 22.14 -30.44
CA HIS A 305 -45.88 21.64 -31.41
C HIS A 305 -44.72 20.95 -30.68
N ALA A 306 -44.46 19.70 -31.03
CA ALA A 306 -43.36 18.91 -30.48
C ALA A 306 -42.28 18.69 -31.54
N GLY A 307 -41.01 18.88 -31.19
CA GLY A 307 -39.90 18.66 -32.11
C GLY A 307 -38.55 18.69 -31.42
N ILE A 308 -37.49 18.72 -32.20
CA ILE A 308 -36.13 18.99 -31.73
C ILE A 308 -35.52 20.08 -32.60
N TRP A 309 -34.73 20.97 -32.00
CA TRP A 309 -34.03 22.02 -32.74
C TRP A 309 -33.10 21.39 -33.79
N THR A 310 -32.94 22.02 -34.94
CA THR A 310 -31.95 21.58 -35.93
C THR A 310 -30.56 22.09 -35.56
N SER A 311 -29.51 21.50 -36.15
CA SER A 311 -28.15 22.04 -35.99
C SER A 311 -28.05 23.50 -36.48
N ALA A 312 -28.80 23.87 -37.52
CA ALA A 312 -28.89 25.25 -37.99
C ALA A 312 -29.58 26.17 -36.96
N GLY A 313 -30.65 25.70 -36.31
CA GLY A 313 -31.32 26.47 -35.25
C GLY A 313 -30.45 26.66 -34.01
N LEU A 314 -29.74 25.62 -33.58
CA LEU A 314 -28.82 25.70 -32.42
C LEU A 314 -27.58 26.57 -32.71
N GLY A 315 -27.11 26.60 -33.96
CA GLY A 315 -25.96 27.41 -34.37
C GLY A 315 -26.29 28.83 -34.87
N ALA A 316 -27.56 29.22 -34.89
CA ALA A 316 -27.97 30.55 -35.34
C ALA A 316 -27.45 31.65 -34.39
N ALA A 317 -27.07 32.82 -34.90
CA ALA A 317 -26.66 33.92 -34.04
C ALA A 317 -27.81 34.32 -33.09
N PRO A 318 -27.57 34.58 -31.78
CA PRO A 318 -28.64 34.95 -30.84
C PRO A 318 -29.48 36.15 -31.30
N SER A 319 -28.88 37.08 -32.03
CA SER A 319 -29.54 38.24 -32.64
C SER A 319 -30.53 37.90 -33.76
N SER A 320 -30.42 36.72 -34.39
CA SER A 320 -31.34 36.25 -35.43
C SER A 320 -32.42 35.30 -34.91
N VAL A 321 -32.31 34.83 -33.67
CA VAL A 321 -33.33 33.99 -33.03
C VAL A 321 -34.37 34.91 -32.35
N PRO A 322 -35.63 34.91 -32.84
CA PRO A 322 -36.69 35.68 -32.19
C PRO A 322 -36.81 35.30 -30.72
N ARG A 323 -37.23 36.24 -29.87
CA ARG A 323 -37.26 36.16 -28.40
C ARG A 323 -35.89 36.18 -27.74
N LEU A 324 -34.89 35.43 -28.23
CA LEU A 324 -33.52 35.54 -27.71
C LEU A 324 -32.89 36.90 -28.01
N ARG A 325 -33.06 37.41 -29.24
CA ARG A 325 -32.61 38.76 -29.62
C ARG A 325 -33.18 39.85 -28.70
N LEU A 326 -34.46 39.75 -28.37
CA LEU A 326 -35.15 40.68 -27.47
C LEU A 326 -34.64 40.55 -26.02
N GLN A 327 -34.38 39.33 -25.56
CA GLN A 327 -33.78 39.10 -24.23
C GLN A 327 -32.37 39.67 -24.15
N MET A 328 -31.59 39.54 -25.22
CA MET A 328 -30.24 40.11 -25.33
C MET A 328 -30.28 41.65 -25.32
N GLU A 329 -31.13 42.26 -26.16
CA GLU A 329 -31.31 43.72 -26.22
C GLU A 329 -31.73 44.30 -24.86
N ARG A 330 -32.74 43.70 -24.21
CA ARG A 330 -33.19 44.14 -22.88
C ARG A 330 -32.10 44.01 -21.81
N LEU A 331 -31.26 42.98 -21.91
CA LEU A 331 -30.19 42.77 -20.94
C LEU A 331 -29.05 43.77 -21.11
N LEU A 332 -28.70 44.10 -22.36
CA LEU A 332 -27.75 45.18 -22.69
C LEU A 332 -28.23 46.53 -22.13
N GLU A 333 -29.50 46.88 -22.39
CA GLU A 333 -30.09 48.12 -21.88
C GLU A 333 -30.09 48.20 -20.34
N ARG A 334 -30.48 47.09 -19.69
CA ARG A 334 -30.64 47.03 -18.23
C ARG A 334 -29.31 47.02 -17.49
N LEU A 335 -28.28 46.40 -18.05
CA LEU A 335 -26.92 46.38 -17.48
C LEU A 335 -26.09 47.60 -17.91
N HIS A 336 -26.63 48.46 -18.78
CA HIS A 336 -25.96 49.62 -19.35
C HIS A 336 -24.65 49.28 -20.09
N PHE A 337 -24.66 48.16 -20.83
CA PHE A 337 -23.52 47.74 -21.66
C PHE A 337 -23.67 48.25 -23.09
N GLU A 338 -22.57 48.74 -23.66
CA GLU A 338 -22.54 49.12 -25.07
C GLU A 338 -22.18 47.89 -25.92
N PRO A 339 -22.92 47.59 -27.02
CA PRO A 339 -22.72 46.35 -27.79
C PRO A 339 -21.28 46.07 -28.26
N ASP A 340 -20.51 47.14 -28.52
CA ASP A 340 -19.15 47.07 -29.05
C ASP A 340 -18.05 47.05 -27.97
N ASP A 341 -18.40 47.28 -26.70
CA ASP A 341 -17.44 47.25 -25.59
C ASP A 341 -17.10 45.80 -25.18
N HIS A 342 -16.22 45.65 -24.17
CA HIS A 342 -15.80 44.33 -23.70
C HIS A 342 -16.96 43.55 -23.08
N ASP A 343 -17.79 44.19 -22.26
CA ASP A 343 -18.88 43.55 -21.53
C ASP A 343 -20.04 43.20 -22.47
N GLY A 344 -20.34 44.05 -23.46
CA GLY A 344 -21.30 43.79 -24.54
C GLY A 344 -20.89 42.61 -25.42
N LYS A 345 -19.60 42.52 -25.79
CA LYS A 345 -19.06 41.35 -26.51
C LYS A 345 -19.10 40.07 -25.66
N SER A 346 -18.75 40.15 -24.38
CA SER A 346 -18.81 39.03 -23.45
C SER A 346 -20.25 38.54 -23.24
N LEU A 347 -21.24 39.44 -23.18
CA LEU A 347 -22.65 39.10 -23.11
C LEU A 347 -23.13 38.39 -24.38
N ALA A 348 -22.79 38.92 -25.56
CA ALA A 348 -23.13 38.29 -26.84
C ALA A 348 -22.50 36.90 -26.97
N HIS A 349 -21.26 36.73 -26.51
CA HIS A 349 -20.58 35.45 -26.46
C HIS A 349 -21.28 34.44 -25.53
N ALA A 350 -21.65 34.85 -24.32
CA ALA A 350 -22.37 34.01 -23.37
C ALA A 350 -23.72 33.53 -23.94
N PHE A 351 -24.46 34.41 -24.63
CA PHE A 351 -25.69 34.02 -25.34
C PHE A 351 -25.43 33.02 -26.46
N ALA A 352 -24.34 33.16 -27.21
CA ALA A 352 -23.99 32.28 -28.32
C ALA A 352 -23.49 30.90 -27.87
N THR A 353 -22.89 30.79 -26.68
CA THR A 353 -22.43 29.50 -26.14
C THR A 353 -23.53 28.73 -25.43
N LEU A 354 -24.40 29.41 -24.68
CA LEU A 354 -25.45 28.73 -23.95
C LEU A 354 -26.51 28.14 -24.90
N PRO A 355 -27.09 26.97 -24.57
CA PRO A 355 -28.03 26.28 -25.44
C PRO A 355 -29.30 27.11 -25.67
N HIS A 356 -29.50 27.60 -26.90
CA HIS A 356 -30.65 28.43 -27.29
C HIS A 356 -31.99 27.78 -26.96
N ASP A 357 -32.10 26.46 -27.16
CA ASP A 357 -33.30 25.66 -26.89
C ASP A 357 -33.70 25.62 -25.41
N VAL A 358 -32.78 25.95 -24.52
CA VAL A 358 -33.01 26.02 -23.08
C VAL A 358 -33.19 27.47 -22.63
N VAL A 359 -32.25 28.36 -22.97
CA VAL A 359 -32.23 29.77 -22.53
C VAL A 359 -33.49 30.50 -22.96
N ILE A 360 -34.01 30.21 -24.16
CA ILE A 360 -35.23 30.85 -24.69
C ILE A 360 -36.45 30.62 -23.78
N GLY A 361 -36.50 29.49 -23.08
CA GLY A 361 -37.60 29.11 -22.19
C GLY A 361 -37.52 29.69 -20.77
N PHE A 362 -36.39 30.29 -20.40
CA PHE A 362 -36.17 30.83 -19.06
C PHE A 362 -36.85 32.19 -18.83
N SER A 363 -37.08 32.52 -17.55
CA SER A 363 -37.48 33.87 -17.14
C SER A 363 -36.32 34.85 -17.38
N ASP A 364 -36.64 36.12 -17.58
CA ASP A 364 -35.63 37.13 -17.90
C ASP A 364 -34.61 37.31 -16.74
N GLU A 365 -35.04 37.10 -15.48
CA GLU A 365 -34.16 37.05 -14.29
C GLU A 365 -33.20 35.85 -14.31
N ALA A 366 -33.69 34.67 -14.69
CA ALA A 366 -32.85 33.47 -14.78
C ALA A 366 -31.84 33.58 -15.94
N VAL A 367 -32.25 34.17 -17.07
CA VAL A 367 -31.35 34.45 -18.20
C VAL A 367 -30.23 35.37 -17.77
N GLU A 368 -30.52 36.51 -17.14
CA GLU A 368 -29.49 37.43 -16.62
C GLU A 368 -28.51 36.71 -15.70
N ARG A 369 -29.00 35.94 -14.73
CA ARG A 369 -28.14 35.28 -13.75
C ARG A 369 -27.20 34.26 -14.38
N VAL A 370 -27.70 33.43 -15.30
CA VAL A 370 -26.88 32.43 -16.00
C VAL A 370 -25.86 33.11 -16.92
N ILE A 371 -26.29 34.14 -17.68
CA ILE A 371 -25.42 34.87 -18.62
C ILE A 371 -24.29 35.58 -17.88
N THR A 372 -24.60 36.37 -16.85
CA THR A 372 -23.60 37.10 -16.06
C THR A 372 -22.66 36.17 -15.30
N THR A 373 -23.16 35.02 -14.82
CA THR A 373 -22.32 33.99 -14.19
C THR A 373 -21.32 33.43 -15.19
N MET A 374 -21.77 33.11 -16.41
CA MET A 374 -20.88 32.63 -17.46
C MET A 374 -19.84 33.69 -17.85
N MET A 375 -20.25 34.95 -18.06
CA MET A 375 -19.33 36.06 -18.37
C MET A 375 -18.21 36.18 -17.33
N ALA A 376 -18.54 36.13 -16.04
CA ALA A 376 -17.55 36.23 -14.97
C ALA A 376 -16.56 35.03 -14.93
N LEU A 377 -16.96 33.87 -15.47
CA LEU A 377 -16.17 32.64 -15.46
C LEU A 377 -15.28 32.48 -16.69
N THR A 378 -15.63 33.13 -17.80
CA THR A 378 -14.79 33.17 -18.99
C THR A 378 -13.42 33.79 -18.66
N ASP A 379 -13.38 34.89 -17.91
CA ASP A 379 -12.13 35.55 -17.49
C ASP A 379 -11.48 34.91 -16.27
N ARG A 380 -12.28 34.33 -15.37
CA ARG A 380 -11.81 33.75 -14.09
C ARG A 380 -12.38 32.34 -13.88
N PRO A 381 -11.83 31.33 -14.56
CA PRO A 381 -12.33 29.96 -14.46
C PRO A 381 -12.26 29.43 -13.03
N ARG A 382 -13.42 29.08 -12.48
CA ARG A 382 -13.56 28.45 -11.15
C ARG A 382 -14.83 27.60 -11.09
N PRO A 383 -14.88 26.58 -10.22
CA PRO A 383 -16.09 25.82 -9.97
C PRO A 383 -17.28 26.72 -9.61
N ARG A 384 -18.36 26.65 -10.38
CA ARG A 384 -19.64 27.32 -10.11
C ARG A 384 -20.83 26.50 -10.55
N LEU A 385 -21.92 26.64 -9.81
CA LEU A 385 -23.21 26.01 -10.06
C LEU A 385 -24.30 27.07 -10.19
N ALA A 386 -25.16 26.95 -11.20
CA ALA A 386 -26.42 27.68 -11.28
C ALA A 386 -27.57 26.71 -11.55
N ILE A 387 -28.63 26.81 -10.76
CA ILE A 387 -29.84 26.00 -10.88
C ILE A 387 -30.98 26.86 -11.40
N VAL A 388 -31.62 26.43 -12.49
CA VAL A 388 -32.76 27.13 -13.08
C VAL A 388 -33.97 26.18 -13.16
N PRO A 389 -35.07 26.46 -12.45
CA PRO A 389 -36.31 25.73 -12.63
C PRO A 389 -36.90 26.05 -14.02
N ALA A 390 -37.31 25.02 -14.74
CA ALA A 390 -38.02 25.18 -16.00
C ALA A 390 -39.45 25.70 -15.76
N ALA A 391 -40.05 26.31 -16.77
CA ALA A 391 -41.45 26.68 -16.71
C ALA A 391 -42.34 25.44 -16.42
N LEU A 392 -43.46 25.66 -15.73
CA LEU A 392 -44.33 24.61 -15.19
C LEU A 392 -43.67 23.71 -14.12
N GLU A 393 -42.53 24.11 -13.54
CA GLU A 393 -41.90 23.48 -12.36
C GLU A 393 -41.84 21.94 -12.43
N ARG A 394 -41.37 21.45 -13.57
CA ARG A 394 -41.28 20.00 -13.87
C ARG A 394 -39.83 19.53 -13.97
N HIS A 395 -38.97 20.43 -14.42
CA HIS A 395 -37.56 20.16 -14.63
C HIS A 395 -36.71 21.19 -13.92
N LEU A 396 -35.51 20.77 -13.60
CA LEU A 396 -34.46 21.61 -13.07
C LEU A 396 -33.25 21.49 -13.97
N PHE A 397 -32.77 22.62 -14.49
CA PHE A 397 -31.52 22.72 -15.23
C PHE A 397 -30.41 23.13 -14.28
N ALA A 398 -29.38 22.30 -14.15
CA ALA A 398 -28.15 22.66 -13.46
C ALA A 398 -27.06 22.96 -14.49
N PHE A 399 -26.49 24.17 -14.43
CA PHE A 399 -25.31 24.57 -15.16
C PHE A 399 -24.13 24.51 -14.21
N VAL A 400 -23.11 23.72 -14.57
CA VAL A 400 -21.93 23.50 -13.75
C VAL A 400 -20.71 23.87 -14.56
N TRP A 401 -20.00 24.90 -14.12
CA TRP A 401 -18.77 25.35 -14.75
C TRP A 401 -17.57 24.97 -13.91
N PHE A 402 -16.49 24.48 -14.53
CA PHE A 402 -15.24 24.20 -13.83
C PHE A 402 -14.03 24.20 -14.79
N PRO A 403 -12.80 24.38 -14.28
CA PRO A 403 -11.59 24.32 -15.09
C PRO A 403 -11.43 23.01 -15.87
N ARG A 404 -10.93 23.10 -17.10
CA ARG A 404 -10.71 21.96 -18.01
C ARG A 404 -9.87 20.84 -17.39
N ASP A 405 -8.86 21.18 -16.58
CA ASP A 405 -7.97 20.20 -15.95
C ASP A 405 -8.67 19.30 -14.92
N MET A 406 -9.86 19.69 -14.44
CA MET A 406 -10.68 18.89 -13.53
C MET A 406 -11.62 17.92 -14.26
N LEU A 407 -11.66 17.95 -15.60
CA LEU A 407 -12.57 17.14 -16.39
C LEU A 407 -12.23 15.64 -16.31
N SER A 408 -13.10 14.88 -15.68
CA SER A 408 -13.06 13.41 -15.70
C SER A 408 -14.47 12.81 -15.61
N THR A 409 -14.61 11.57 -16.08
CA THR A 409 -15.87 10.82 -15.96
C THR A 409 -16.29 10.65 -14.50
N SER A 410 -15.34 10.45 -13.58
CA SER A 410 -15.63 10.33 -12.14
C SER A 410 -16.17 11.64 -11.55
N VAL A 411 -15.59 12.78 -11.91
CA VAL A 411 -16.09 14.10 -11.50
C VAL A 411 -17.52 14.33 -11.99
N ARG A 412 -17.80 14.06 -13.28
CA ARG A 412 -19.16 14.19 -13.84
C ARG A 412 -20.17 13.35 -13.04
N LEU A 413 -19.84 12.08 -12.76
CA LEU A 413 -20.73 11.18 -12.03
C LEU A 413 -20.94 11.62 -10.58
N ARG A 414 -19.91 12.14 -9.90
CA ARG A 414 -20.05 12.70 -8.53
C ARG A 414 -20.93 13.95 -8.50
N ILE A 415 -20.81 14.83 -9.49
CA ILE A 415 -21.68 16.01 -9.63
C ILE A 415 -23.13 15.57 -9.86
N GLN A 416 -23.37 14.60 -10.76
CA GLN A 416 -24.71 14.05 -11.01
C GLN A 416 -25.31 13.44 -9.74
N ALA A 417 -24.57 12.58 -9.04
CA ALA A 417 -25.04 11.96 -7.79
C ALA A 417 -25.35 12.99 -6.69
N MET A 418 -24.53 14.05 -6.58
CA MET A 418 -24.81 15.16 -5.65
C MET A 418 -26.12 15.86 -5.99
N LEU A 419 -26.36 16.14 -7.28
CA LEU A 419 -27.58 16.81 -7.73
C LEU A 419 -28.83 15.92 -7.54
N GLU A 420 -28.74 14.62 -7.84
CA GLU A 420 -29.84 13.66 -7.63
C GLU A 420 -30.19 13.52 -6.15
N ALA A 421 -29.19 13.42 -5.27
CA ALA A 421 -29.41 13.28 -3.82
C ALA A 421 -30.13 14.50 -3.22
N GLU A 422 -29.82 15.70 -3.67
CA GLU A 422 -30.37 16.94 -3.13
C GLU A 422 -31.70 17.34 -3.77
N THR A 423 -31.93 16.95 -5.04
CA THR A 423 -33.21 17.21 -5.73
C THR A 423 -34.26 16.12 -5.49
N GLY A 424 -33.85 14.92 -5.06
CA GLY A 424 -34.70 13.73 -5.04
C GLY A 424 -35.17 13.27 -6.42
N GLY A 425 -34.62 13.87 -7.49
CA GLY A 425 -34.99 13.65 -8.88
C GLY A 425 -33.94 12.82 -9.63
N ASN A 426 -34.33 12.30 -10.79
CA ASN A 426 -33.43 11.55 -11.67
C ASN A 426 -32.90 12.43 -12.81
N VAL A 427 -31.63 12.25 -13.20
CA VAL A 427 -31.09 12.90 -14.40
C VAL A 427 -31.77 12.33 -15.66
N LEU A 428 -32.41 13.21 -16.44
CA LEU A 428 -33.01 12.86 -17.74
C LEU A 428 -32.03 12.98 -18.90
N ASP A 429 -31.19 14.00 -18.87
CA ASP A 429 -30.25 14.34 -19.93
C ASP A 429 -29.07 15.12 -19.35
N TRP A 430 -27.92 15.06 -20.01
CA TRP A 430 -26.78 15.90 -19.70
C TRP A 430 -25.97 16.19 -20.96
N SER A 431 -25.33 17.34 -21.00
CA SER A 431 -24.41 17.72 -22.08
C SER A 431 -23.18 18.38 -21.52
N LEU A 432 -22.04 18.15 -22.17
CA LEU A 432 -20.76 18.74 -21.79
C LEU A 432 -20.17 19.48 -22.99
N SER A 433 -19.84 20.75 -22.81
CA SER A 433 -19.10 21.55 -23.78
C SER A 433 -17.80 22.03 -23.17
N VAL A 434 -16.74 21.99 -23.97
CA VAL A 434 -15.44 22.59 -23.65
C VAL A 434 -15.29 23.77 -24.59
N GLU A 435 -15.39 24.99 -24.07
CA GLU A 435 -15.10 26.18 -24.87
C GLU A 435 -13.61 26.21 -25.22
N GLY A 436 -13.21 26.93 -26.28
CA GLY A 436 -11.82 27.01 -26.76
C GLY A 436 -10.79 27.59 -25.75
N GLY A 437 -11.19 27.83 -24.50
CA GLY A 437 -10.34 28.18 -23.37
C GLY A 437 -10.25 27.08 -22.30
N ASN A 438 -10.12 27.51 -21.04
CA ASN A 438 -9.90 26.62 -19.88
C ASN A 438 -11.18 26.30 -19.09
N LEU A 439 -12.37 26.56 -19.63
CA LEU A 439 -13.66 26.38 -18.95
C LEU A 439 -14.48 25.25 -19.58
N VAL A 440 -15.02 24.37 -18.73
CA VAL A 440 -15.98 23.33 -19.10
C VAL A 440 -17.35 23.75 -18.61
N THR A 441 -18.37 23.58 -19.45
CA THR A 441 -19.78 23.72 -19.06
C THR A 441 -20.45 22.35 -19.10
N LEU A 442 -20.85 21.84 -17.94
CA LEU A 442 -21.70 20.66 -17.78
C LEU A 442 -23.13 21.12 -17.49
N ARG A 443 -24.04 20.82 -18.40
CA ARG A 443 -25.49 21.00 -18.19
C ARG A 443 -26.11 19.67 -17.79
N VAL A 444 -26.93 19.67 -16.76
CA VAL A 444 -27.70 18.51 -16.29
C VAL A 444 -29.18 18.88 -16.25
N LEU A 445 -30.03 18.05 -16.84
CA LEU A 445 -31.49 18.17 -16.79
C LEU A 445 -32.05 17.13 -15.82
N ILE A 446 -32.78 17.57 -14.81
CA ILE A 446 -33.29 16.72 -13.72
C ILE A 446 -34.82 16.75 -13.71
N ASP A 447 -35.43 15.57 -13.53
CA ASP A 447 -36.87 15.39 -13.36
C ASP A 447 -37.26 15.52 -11.89
N ILE A 448 -38.01 16.56 -11.53
CA ILE A 448 -38.38 16.85 -10.14
C ILE A 448 -39.84 16.52 -9.81
N ARG A 449 -40.55 15.79 -10.69
CA ARG A 449 -41.98 15.46 -10.53
C ARG A 449 -42.31 14.66 -9.27
N ASP A 450 -41.45 13.72 -8.92
CA ASP A 450 -41.66 12.76 -7.82
C ASP A 450 -40.84 13.12 -6.57
N GLY A 451 -39.99 14.17 -6.66
CA GLY A 451 -38.82 14.34 -5.78
C GLY A 451 -38.73 15.63 -4.94
N ALA A 452 -39.40 16.74 -5.27
CA ALA A 452 -39.25 17.95 -4.46
C ALA A 452 -40.49 18.87 -4.42
N ALA A 453 -40.86 19.27 -3.19
CA ALA A 453 -41.82 20.33 -2.90
C ALA A 453 -41.20 21.74 -3.00
N SER A 454 -39.89 21.87 -3.31
CA SER A 454 -39.16 23.15 -3.41
C SER A 454 -37.87 23.04 -4.22
N VAL A 455 -37.46 24.14 -4.87
CA VAL A 455 -36.14 24.26 -5.53
C VAL A 455 -35.01 24.11 -4.49
N PRO A 456 -33.95 23.31 -4.74
CA PRO A 456 -32.82 23.16 -3.81
C PRO A 456 -32.07 24.47 -3.54
N ASP A 457 -31.40 24.55 -2.39
CA ASP A 457 -30.52 25.67 -2.05
C ASP A 457 -29.27 25.66 -2.94
N GLU A 458 -29.25 26.57 -3.92
CA GLU A 458 -28.14 26.74 -4.85
C GLU A 458 -26.83 27.09 -4.15
N ALA A 459 -26.85 27.92 -3.11
CA ALA A 459 -25.63 28.36 -2.43
C ALA A 459 -24.98 27.20 -1.67
N LEU A 460 -25.79 26.34 -1.06
CA LEU A 460 -25.30 25.12 -0.41
C LEU A 460 -24.70 24.14 -1.42
N LEU A 461 -25.37 23.95 -2.56
CA LEU A 461 -24.89 23.07 -3.63
C LEU A 461 -23.61 23.58 -4.29
N ASP A 462 -23.50 24.89 -4.52
CA ASP A 462 -22.28 25.53 -5.03
C ASP A 462 -21.11 25.36 -4.06
N ALA A 463 -21.33 25.53 -2.75
CA ALA A 463 -20.30 25.31 -1.74
C ALA A 463 -19.81 23.86 -1.71
N ARG A 464 -20.73 22.89 -1.83
CA ARG A 464 -20.37 21.46 -1.92
C ARG A 464 -19.63 21.12 -3.21
N LEU A 465 -20.04 21.70 -4.34
CA LEU A 465 -19.32 21.57 -5.61
C LEU A 465 -17.89 22.10 -5.48
N GLN A 466 -17.70 23.28 -4.89
CA GLN A 466 -16.38 23.86 -4.69
C GLN A 466 -15.51 22.98 -3.79
N ALA A 467 -16.05 22.41 -2.72
CA ALA A 467 -15.32 21.47 -1.87
C ALA A 467 -14.96 20.17 -2.62
N MET A 468 -15.88 19.66 -3.44
CA MET A 468 -15.70 18.46 -4.26
C MET A 468 -14.59 18.61 -5.31
N LEU A 469 -14.47 19.82 -5.88
CA LEU A 469 -13.56 20.15 -6.98
C LEU A 469 -12.32 20.94 -6.53
N ARG A 470 -12.10 21.10 -5.22
CA ARG A 470 -10.90 21.76 -4.69
C ARG A 470 -9.66 20.98 -5.12
N GLY A 471 -8.61 21.69 -5.53
CA GLY A 471 -7.35 21.06 -5.93
C GLY A 471 -6.74 20.26 -4.77
N TRP A 472 -6.20 19.07 -5.06
CA TRP A 472 -5.64 18.16 -4.05
C TRP A 472 -4.66 18.86 -3.10
N THR A 473 -3.72 19.64 -3.64
CA THR A 473 -2.75 20.40 -2.84
C THR A 473 -3.40 21.40 -1.88
N GLU A 474 -4.47 22.10 -2.30
CA GLU A 474 -5.17 23.06 -1.45
C GLU A 474 -6.00 22.35 -0.35
N ALA A 475 -6.59 21.20 -0.68
CA ALA A 475 -7.28 20.36 0.30
C ALA A 475 -6.31 19.86 1.37
N VAL A 476 -5.14 19.34 0.98
CA VAL A 476 -4.08 18.93 1.93
C VAL A 476 -3.56 20.12 2.75
N ALA A 477 -3.37 21.29 2.14
CA ALA A 477 -2.96 22.51 2.85
C ALA A 477 -3.97 22.91 3.95
N THR A 478 -5.27 22.77 3.67
CA THR A 478 -6.34 23.06 4.61
C THR A 478 -6.29 22.13 5.83
N GLU A 479 -6.06 20.84 5.60
CA GLU A 479 -5.95 19.84 6.67
C GLU A 479 -4.67 20.06 7.51
N LEU A 480 -3.55 20.36 6.86
CA LEU A 480 -2.31 20.72 7.55
C LEU A 480 -2.46 21.99 8.40
N ALA A 481 -3.27 22.96 7.95
CA ALA A 481 -3.51 24.21 8.68
C ALA A 481 -4.28 24.04 9.99
N GLN A 482 -4.84 22.85 10.27
CA GLN A 482 -5.46 22.56 11.56
C GLN A 482 -4.44 22.43 12.70
N SER A 483 -3.18 22.14 12.37
CA SER A 483 -2.09 21.89 13.35
C SER A 483 -0.79 22.63 13.04
N GLU A 484 -0.67 23.27 11.87
CA GLU A 484 0.45 24.11 11.48
C GLU A 484 0.00 25.53 11.15
N GLU A 485 0.92 26.50 11.31
CA GLU A 485 0.69 27.88 10.85
C GLU A 485 0.35 27.93 9.35
N PRO A 486 -0.61 28.76 8.89
CA PRO A 486 -1.11 28.73 7.51
C PRO A 486 -0.03 28.82 6.42
N GLY A 487 0.96 29.69 6.60
CA GLY A 487 2.07 29.83 5.65
C GLY A 487 2.95 28.58 5.57
N ARG A 488 3.11 27.86 6.69
CA ARG A 488 3.87 26.62 6.74
C ARG A 488 3.06 25.44 6.20
N ALA A 489 1.76 25.38 6.51
CA ALA A 489 0.84 24.39 5.94
C ALA A 489 0.83 24.44 4.41
N ALA A 490 0.77 25.64 3.83
CA ALA A 490 0.88 25.84 2.38
C ALA A 490 2.22 25.35 1.83
N ALA A 491 3.35 25.72 2.45
CA ALA A 491 4.68 25.27 2.01
C ALA A 491 4.86 23.74 2.07
N LEU A 492 4.33 23.10 3.13
CA LEU A 492 4.34 21.64 3.27
C LEU A 492 3.48 20.98 2.19
N ALA A 493 2.26 21.48 1.95
CA ALA A 493 1.40 20.97 0.90
C ALA A 493 2.07 21.09 -0.49
N THR A 494 2.66 22.24 -0.82
CA THR A 494 3.39 22.41 -2.09
C THR A 494 4.55 21.41 -2.25
N ARG A 495 5.22 21.07 -1.16
CA ARG A 495 6.36 20.13 -1.20
C ARG A 495 5.94 18.67 -1.29
N TYR A 496 4.87 18.27 -0.60
CA TYR A 496 4.53 16.85 -0.43
C TYR A 496 3.23 16.42 -1.12
N ALA A 497 2.22 17.28 -1.25
CA ALA A 497 0.89 16.85 -1.68
C ALA A 497 0.91 16.23 -3.10
N GLU A 498 1.57 16.88 -4.06
CA GLU A 498 1.72 16.34 -5.42
C GLU A 498 2.66 15.13 -5.51
N ALA A 499 3.40 14.80 -4.45
CA ALA A 499 4.23 13.60 -4.41
C ALA A 499 3.42 12.33 -4.16
N PHE A 500 2.18 12.45 -3.64
CA PHE A 500 1.29 11.30 -3.46
C PHE A 500 0.74 10.84 -4.83
N PRO A 501 0.67 9.52 -5.08
CA PRO A 501 0.14 9.01 -6.33
C PRO A 501 -1.39 9.11 -6.36
N VAL A 502 -1.98 9.28 -7.56
CA VAL A 502 -3.43 9.45 -7.75
C VAL A 502 -4.30 8.39 -7.05
N PRO A 503 -3.96 7.08 -7.03
CA PRO A 503 -4.73 6.09 -6.27
C PRO A 503 -4.86 6.41 -4.78
N TYR A 504 -3.81 6.99 -4.18
CA TYR A 504 -3.82 7.40 -2.77
C TYR A 504 -4.85 8.50 -2.51
N HIS A 505 -5.01 9.45 -3.45
CA HIS A 505 -5.95 10.57 -3.30
C HIS A 505 -7.39 10.07 -3.13
N SER A 506 -7.73 9.04 -3.89
CA SER A 506 -9.07 8.45 -3.89
C SER A 506 -9.31 7.51 -2.71
N GLU A 507 -8.27 6.81 -2.23
CA GLU A 507 -8.41 5.81 -1.17
C GLU A 507 -8.34 6.39 0.24
N TYR A 508 -7.46 7.36 0.49
CA TYR A 508 -7.16 7.89 1.84
C TYR A 508 -7.62 9.34 2.03
N GLY A 509 -7.57 10.17 0.99
CA GLY A 509 -8.00 11.55 1.05
C GLY A 509 -7.00 12.52 1.73
N PRO A 510 -7.31 13.83 1.74
CA PRO A 510 -6.37 14.88 2.13
C PRO A 510 -6.03 14.93 3.63
N ALA A 511 -6.97 14.53 4.50
CA ALA A 511 -6.74 14.52 5.95
C ALA A 511 -5.68 13.48 6.33
N GLU A 512 -5.76 12.29 5.74
CA GLU A 512 -4.79 11.22 5.96
C GLU A 512 -3.42 11.58 5.35
N ALA A 513 -3.40 12.24 4.18
CA ALA A 513 -2.18 12.78 3.58
C ALA A 513 -1.50 13.79 4.52
N ALA A 514 -2.26 14.67 5.18
CA ALA A 514 -1.72 15.64 6.14
C ALA A 514 -1.03 14.95 7.33
N CYS A 515 -1.67 13.93 7.92
CA CYS A 515 -1.07 13.11 8.99
C CYS A 515 0.23 12.42 8.54
N ASP A 516 0.25 11.86 7.33
CA ASP A 516 1.43 11.21 6.76
C ASP A 516 2.58 12.20 6.52
N ILE A 517 2.28 13.40 6.01
CA ILE A 517 3.26 14.48 5.82
C ILE A 517 3.89 14.87 7.16
N GLN A 518 3.10 14.97 8.23
CA GLN A 518 3.62 15.31 9.56
C GLN A 518 4.54 14.24 10.13
N ARG A 519 4.20 12.95 9.95
CA ARG A 519 5.07 11.85 10.34
C ARG A 519 6.38 11.85 9.55
N LEU A 520 6.33 12.02 8.23
CA LEU A 520 7.52 12.11 7.38
C LEU A 520 8.41 13.30 7.75
N ARG A 521 7.81 14.46 8.06
CA ARG A 521 8.55 15.64 8.52
C ARG A 521 9.24 15.41 9.85
N SER A 522 8.54 14.81 10.81
CA SER A 522 9.09 14.50 12.13
C SER A 522 10.29 13.55 12.01
N LEU A 523 10.17 12.57 11.10
CA LEU A 523 11.23 11.62 10.80
C LEU A 523 12.44 12.28 10.12
N GLN A 524 12.21 13.23 9.20
CA GLN A 524 13.28 13.97 8.53
C GLN A 524 14.05 14.90 9.49
N ASN A 525 13.38 15.40 10.53
CA ASN A 525 13.95 16.34 11.50
C ASN A 525 14.43 15.67 12.80
N ALA A 526 14.51 14.34 12.84
CA ALA A 526 14.97 13.62 14.02
C ALA A 526 16.44 13.95 14.33
N GLU A 527 16.72 14.35 15.58
CA GLU A 527 18.09 14.61 16.07
C GLU A 527 18.41 13.71 17.27
N PRO A 528 19.43 12.82 17.19
CA PRO A 528 20.21 12.52 15.99
C PRO A 528 19.37 11.79 14.91
N PRO A 529 19.78 11.84 13.62
CA PRO A 529 19.10 11.10 12.57
C PRO A 529 19.04 9.60 12.88
N LEU A 530 17.88 8.99 12.62
CA LEU A 530 17.72 7.54 12.75
C LEU A 530 18.49 6.83 11.63
N ALA A 531 19.18 5.74 11.97
CA ALA A 531 20.12 5.05 11.06
C ALA A 531 19.49 4.68 9.71
N GLU A 532 18.25 4.19 9.73
CA GLU A 532 17.50 3.77 8.53
C GLU A 532 16.37 4.75 8.16
N GLY A 533 16.19 5.84 8.93
CA GLY A 533 15.15 6.82 8.69
C GLY A 533 13.73 6.21 8.65
N ARG A 534 13.40 5.34 9.63
CA ARG A 534 12.11 4.61 9.68
C ARG A 534 11.24 5.02 10.87
N SER A 535 9.91 5.04 10.68
CA SER A 535 8.92 5.27 11.75
C SER A 535 7.70 4.38 11.54
N ALA A 536 6.92 4.15 12.60
CA ALA A 536 5.65 3.44 12.59
C ALA A 536 4.47 4.37 12.96
N ARG A 537 3.25 4.06 12.50
CA ARG A 537 1.98 4.62 12.98
C ARG A 537 0.87 3.58 12.96
N LEU A 538 0.29 3.29 14.11
CA LEU A 538 -0.88 2.44 14.27
C LEU A 538 -2.15 3.27 14.16
N TYR A 539 -3.14 2.74 13.46
CA TYR A 539 -4.44 3.38 13.35
C TYR A 539 -5.52 2.35 12.97
N ARG A 540 -6.77 2.80 12.92
CA ARG A 540 -7.90 2.03 12.41
C ARG A 540 -8.62 2.84 11.34
N ARG A 541 -9.06 2.17 10.28
CA ARG A 541 -9.88 2.78 9.23
C ARG A 541 -11.35 2.74 9.63
N GLU A 542 -12.09 3.81 9.37
CA GLU A 542 -13.54 3.85 9.63
C GLU A 542 -14.26 2.73 8.86
N GLY A 543 -15.17 2.03 9.54
CA GLY A 543 -15.94 0.92 8.96
C GLY A 543 -15.25 -0.45 8.95
N GLU A 544 -14.00 -0.57 9.43
CA GLU A 544 -13.35 -1.88 9.63
C GLU A 544 -13.77 -2.55 10.95
N ASP A 545 -13.83 -3.88 10.94
CA ASP A 545 -14.10 -4.72 12.11
C ASP A 545 -13.05 -4.54 13.21
N ASN A 546 -13.45 -4.68 14.49
CA ASN A 546 -12.58 -4.54 15.66
C ASN A 546 -11.45 -5.59 15.73
N SER A 547 -11.49 -6.62 14.87
CA SER A 547 -10.42 -7.61 14.72
C SER A 547 -9.26 -7.15 13.83
N ARG A 548 -9.38 -5.99 13.18
CA ARG A 548 -8.39 -5.45 12.23
C ARG A 548 -7.72 -4.20 12.75
N LEU A 549 -6.43 -4.09 12.46
CA LEU A 549 -5.60 -2.93 12.75
C LEU A 549 -4.81 -2.54 11.49
N ARG A 550 -4.55 -1.25 11.31
CA ARG A 550 -3.69 -0.76 10.24
C ARG A 550 -2.38 -0.24 10.84
N LEU A 551 -1.27 -0.49 10.14
CA LEU A 551 0.06 -0.03 10.53
C LEU A 551 0.76 0.57 9.32
N LYS A 552 1.03 1.87 9.37
CA LYS A 552 1.90 2.53 8.40
C LYS A 552 3.34 2.47 8.86
N LEU A 553 4.22 1.93 8.02
CA LEU A 553 5.67 2.07 8.16
C LEU A 553 6.16 3.12 7.17
N TYR A 554 6.83 4.15 7.69
CA TYR A 554 7.41 5.23 6.90
C TYR A 554 8.90 4.94 6.72
N GLN A 555 9.40 5.07 5.49
CA GLN A 555 10.83 5.01 5.19
C GLN A 555 11.25 6.24 4.39
N LEU A 556 12.25 6.97 4.89
CA LEU A 556 12.89 8.04 4.13
C LEU A 556 13.80 7.45 3.07
N GLY A 557 13.52 7.74 1.80
CA GLY A 557 14.31 7.24 0.67
C GLY A 557 14.19 5.72 0.43
N GLY A 558 13.99 5.35 -0.82
CA GLY A 558 13.82 3.96 -1.21
C GLY A 558 12.55 3.33 -0.63
N SER A 559 12.53 2.00 -0.58
CA SER A 559 11.40 1.18 -0.12
C SER A 559 11.90 0.07 0.79
N MET A 560 11.10 -0.33 1.77
CA MET A 560 11.45 -1.39 2.72
C MET A 560 11.17 -2.76 2.10
N PRO A 561 12.14 -3.69 2.07
CA PRO A 561 11.87 -5.07 1.67
C PRO A 561 10.89 -5.73 2.64
N LEU A 562 9.92 -6.48 2.11
CA LEU A 562 8.98 -7.25 2.94
C LEU A 562 9.69 -8.30 3.82
N SER A 563 10.83 -8.83 3.36
CA SER A 563 11.69 -9.72 4.14
C SER A 563 12.26 -9.09 5.40
N ASP A 564 12.27 -7.76 5.48
CA ASP A 564 12.79 -7.02 6.62
C ASP A 564 11.62 -6.57 7.53
N ALA A 565 10.53 -6.11 6.92
CA ALA A 565 9.35 -5.63 7.64
C ALA A 565 8.56 -6.76 8.32
N VAL A 566 8.16 -7.79 7.56
CA VAL A 566 7.21 -8.82 8.03
C VAL A 566 7.76 -9.58 9.24
N PRO A 567 9.02 -10.07 9.26
CA PRO A 567 9.54 -10.75 10.44
C PRO A 567 9.58 -9.86 11.69
N ALA A 568 9.80 -8.55 11.55
CA ALA A 568 9.74 -7.63 12.67
C ALA A 568 8.31 -7.55 13.24
N LEU A 569 7.30 -7.42 12.38
CA LEU A 569 5.90 -7.34 12.80
C LEU A 569 5.41 -8.66 13.43
N GLU A 570 5.80 -9.81 12.88
CA GLU A 570 5.50 -11.13 13.46
C GLU A 570 6.13 -11.31 14.84
N ASN A 571 7.35 -10.80 15.05
CA ASN A 571 8.00 -10.80 16.37
C ASN A 571 7.26 -9.94 17.41
N PHE A 572 6.47 -8.93 16.99
CA PHE A 572 5.53 -8.19 17.84
C PHE A 572 4.19 -8.90 18.05
N GLY A 573 3.97 -10.06 17.41
CA GLY A 573 2.75 -10.84 17.54
C GLY A 573 1.66 -10.51 16.51
N PHE A 574 1.94 -9.63 15.54
CA PHE A 574 0.99 -9.30 14.50
C PHE A 574 0.98 -10.36 13.40
N ARG A 575 -0.20 -10.63 12.84
CA ARG A 575 -0.33 -11.38 11.61
C ARG A 575 -0.58 -10.43 10.44
N VAL A 576 0.37 -10.38 9.52
CA VAL A 576 0.27 -9.52 8.31
C VAL A 576 -0.68 -10.15 7.31
N LEU A 577 -1.72 -9.42 6.90
CA LEU A 577 -2.73 -9.86 5.93
C LEU A 577 -2.46 -9.31 4.53
N ALA A 578 -2.09 -8.04 4.44
CA ALA A 578 -1.85 -7.33 3.19
C ALA A 578 -0.95 -6.12 3.42
N GLU A 579 -0.36 -5.61 2.34
CA GLU A 579 0.47 -4.40 2.30
C GLU A 579 0.11 -3.56 1.07
N VAL A 580 0.02 -2.26 1.24
CA VAL A 580 -0.12 -1.27 0.16
C VAL A 580 1.04 -0.28 0.23
N PRO A 581 2.05 -0.40 -0.65
CA PRO A 581 3.15 0.56 -0.72
C PRO A 581 2.73 1.83 -1.47
N THR A 582 3.03 2.98 -0.89
CA THR A 582 2.82 4.31 -1.48
C THR A 582 4.17 5.01 -1.62
N PRO A 583 4.84 4.89 -2.79
CA PRO A 583 6.09 5.59 -3.04
C PRO A 583 5.82 7.07 -3.39
N LEU A 584 6.37 8.00 -2.60
CA LEU A 584 6.32 9.44 -2.87
C LEU A 584 7.52 9.83 -3.74
N GLU A 585 7.27 10.54 -4.84
CA GLU A 585 8.28 10.81 -5.88
C GLU A 585 9.05 9.54 -6.30
N GLN A 586 8.34 8.45 -6.62
CA GLN A 586 8.94 7.16 -6.96
C GLN A 586 9.88 6.59 -5.87
N GLY A 587 9.61 6.95 -4.61
CA GLY A 587 10.40 6.51 -3.45
C GLY A 587 11.64 7.37 -3.18
N ARG A 588 11.91 8.40 -4.00
CA ARG A 588 13.05 9.32 -3.76
C ARG A 588 12.84 10.13 -2.47
N LEU A 589 11.61 10.56 -2.23
CA LEU A 589 11.27 11.35 -1.05
C LEU A 589 11.02 10.42 0.15
N ALA A 590 10.08 9.49 0.00
CA ALA A 590 9.77 8.49 1.01
C ALA A 590 8.92 7.37 0.41
N THR A 591 8.80 6.25 1.12
CA THR A 591 7.76 5.25 0.87
C THR A 591 6.97 5.01 2.14
N ILE A 592 5.65 4.96 2.02
CA ILE A 592 4.72 4.62 3.11
C ILE A 592 4.17 3.22 2.82
N HIS A 593 4.44 2.28 3.70
CA HIS A 593 3.92 0.91 3.62
C HIS A 593 2.74 0.78 4.57
N ASP A 594 1.52 0.72 4.04
CA ASP A 594 0.32 0.53 4.87
C ASP A 594 -0.04 -0.96 4.97
N PHE A 595 0.18 -1.53 6.14
CA PHE A 595 -0.10 -2.93 6.44
C PHE A 595 -1.49 -3.11 7.05
N THR A 596 -2.21 -4.11 6.57
CA THR A 596 -3.39 -4.64 7.26
C THR A 596 -2.98 -5.78 8.17
N LEU A 597 -3.28 -5.66 9.46
CA LEU A 597 -2.92 -6.60 10.49
C LEU A 597 -4.17 -7.26 11.08
N ALA A 598 -4.09 -8.57 11.31
CA ALA A 598 -5.03 -9.27 12.17
C ALA A 598 -4.50 -9.32 13.60
N LEU A 599 -5.39 -9.04 14.55
CA LEU A 599 -5.12 -9.28 15.97
C LEU A 599 -5.36 -10.75 16.33
N PRO A 600 -4.65 -11.29 17.34
CA PRO A 600 -4.98 -12.60 17.92
C PRO A 600 -6.43 -12.66 18.43
N ALA A 601 -7.01 -13.87 18.42
CA ALA A 601 -8.39 -14.06 18.86
C ALA A 601 -8.55 -13.70 20.35
N GLY A 602 -9.40 -12.72 20.66
CA GLY A 602 -9.68 -12.25 22.01
C GLY A 602 -9.07 -10.88 22.35
N ASP A 603 -8.19 -10.35 21.51
CA ASP A 603 -7.65 -8.99 21.65
C ASP A 603 -8.56 -7.96 20.95
N ASP A 604 -8.68 -6.79 21.58
CA ASP A 604 -9.47 -5.66 21.07
C ASP A 604 -8.55 -4.55 20.53
N ALA A 605 -8.84 -4.04 19.33
CA ALA A 605 -8.05 -3.02 18.66
C ALA A 605 -7.94 -1.72 19.48
N ASP A 606 -9.01 -1.32 20.17
CA ASP A 606 -9.00 -0.08 20.96
C ASP A 606 -8.02 -0.18 22.15
N SER A 607 -7.86 -1.37 22.74
CA SER A 607 -6.87 -1.62 23.81
C SER A 607 -5.41 -1.49 23.35
N VAL A 608 -5.15 -1.82 22.08
CA VAL A 608 -3.83 -1.69 21.46
C VAL A 608 -3.59 -0.23 21.09
N LEU A 609 -4.57 0.45 20.50
CA LEU A 609 -4.48 1.85 20.09
C LEU A 609 -4.31 2.82 21.28
N THR A 610 -4.86 2.49 22.45
CA THR A 610 -4.61 3.26 23.70
C THR A 610 -3.12 3.32 24.06
N ARG A 611 -2.32 2.38 23.55
CA ARG A 611 -0.87 2.26 23.79
C ARG A 611 -0.06 2.42 22.49
N ALA A 612 -0.67 3.02 21.46
CA ALA A 612 -0.08 3.13 20.12
C ALA A 612 1.34 3.71 20.16
N ASP A 613 1.54 4.86 20.83
CA ASP A 613 2.85 5.53 20.88
C ASP A 613 3.98 4.62 21.36
N ALA A 614 3.76 3.86 22.45
CA ALA A 614 4.76 2.96 23.01
C ALA A 614 5.07 1.77 22.08
N ILE A 615 4.06 1.28 21.35
CA ILE A 615 4.21 0.19 20.39
C ILE A 615 4.91 0.70 19.11
N GLU A 616 4.51 1.87 18.62
CA GLU A 616 5.12 2.56 17.48
C GLU A 616 6.61 2.84 17.73
N GLU A 617 6.97 3.32 18.92
CA GLU A 617 8.35 3.55 19.32
C GLU A 617 9.15 2.23 19.35
N ALA A 618 8.57 1.16 19.92
CA ALA A 618 9.22 -0.15 19.96
C ALA A 618 9.46 -0.72 18.56
N ILE A 619 8.47 -0.67 17.67
CA ILE A 619 8.59 -1.10 16.28
C ILE A 619 9.65 -0.26 15.57
N SER A 620 9.61 1.07 15.72
CA SER A 620 10.56 1.98 15.10
C SER A 620 12.00 1.70 15.57
N ALA A 621 12.22 1.44 16.86
CA ALA A 621 13.53 1.08 17.40
C ALA A 621 14.08 -0.23 16.81
N VAL A 622 13.22 -1.23 16.59
CA VAL A 622 13.60 -2.49 15.95
C VAL A 622 13.96 -2.27 14.48
N LEU A 623 13.13 -1.51 13.74
CA LEU A 623 13.31 -1.24 12.31
C LEU A 623 14.54 -0.36 12.01
N ASN A 624 14.96 0.48 12.96
CA ASN A 624 16.19 1.28 12.87
C ASN A 624 17.41 0.59 13.51
N GLY A 625 17.28 -0.67 13.93
CA GLY A 625 18.40 -1.45 14.46
C GLY A 625 18.94 -0.99 15.82
N THR A 626 18.17 -0.21 16.59
CA THR A 626 18.53 0.20 17.95
C THR A 626 17.98 -0.75 19.03
N ALA A 627 17.00 -1.58 18.68
CA ALA A 627 16.44 -2.64 19.54
C ALA A 627 16.55 -4.05 18.91
N GLU A 628 16.43 -5.09 19.73
CA GLU A 628 16.49 -6.49 19.28
C GLU A 628 15.23 -6.91 18.52
N ASN A 629 15.42 -7.67 17.44
CA ASN A 629 14.32 -8.21 16.63
C ASN A 629 14.12 -9.70 16.96
N ASP A 630 13.36 -9.99 18.01
CA ASP A 630 12.98 -11.35 18.39
C ASP A 630 11.60 -11.40 19.06
N VAL A 631 11.11 -12.61 19.33
CA VAL A 631 9.77 -12.85 19.86
C VAL A 631 9.48 -12.26 21.24
N PHE A 632 10.47 -11.77 22.00
CA PHE A 632 10.15 -11.02 23.24
C PHE A 632 9.38 -9.73 22.94
N ASN A 633 9.49 -9.18 21.72
CA ASN A 633 8.76 -7.99 21.31
C ASN A 633 7.23 -8.18 21.40
N ARG A 634 6.75 -9.42 21.26
CA ARG A 634 5.33 -9.80 21.41
C ARG A 634 4.73 -9.41 22.75
N LEU A 635 5.53 -9.45 23.83
CA LEU A 635 5.07 -9.09 25.17
C LEU A 635 4.69 -7.59 25.29
N THR A 636 5.18 -6.74 24.37
CA THR A 636 4.79 -5.33 24.29
C THR A 636 3.32 -5.19 23.92
N VAL A 637 2.85 -6.01 22.98
CA VAL A 637 1.46 -5.98 22.50
C VAL A 637 0.57 -6.84 23.42
N GLY A 638 0.89 -8.13 23.58
CA GLY A 638 0.04 -9.12 24.24
C GLY A 638 -0.03 -9.01 25.77
N VAL A 639 1.07 -8.67 26.44
CA VAL A 639 1.10 -8.53 27.93
C VAL A 639 1.05 -7.08 28.40
N ALA A 640 1.12 -6.13 27.45
CA ALA A 640 1.21 -4.70 27.69
C ALA A 640 2.46 -4.26 28.47
N LEU A 641 3.61 -4.87 28.16
CA LEU A 641 4.89 -4.43 28.69
C LEU A 641 5.45 -3.24 27.89
N SER A 642 6.30 -2.43 28.52
CA SER A 642 7.15 -1.49 27.77
C SER A 642 8.25 -2.25 27.02
N ALA A 643 8.82 -1.66 25.95
CA ALA A 643 9.97 -2.24 25.24
C ALA A 643 11.16 -2.50 26.17
N ARG A 644 11.35 -1.63 27.18
CA ARG A 644 12.36 -1.77 28.22
C ARG A 644 12.11 -3.00 29.10
N ASP A 645 10.88 -3.23 29.55
CA ASP A 645 10.52 -4.37 30.40
C ASP A 645 10.59 -5.69 29.63
N ALA A 646 10.18 -5.69 28.36
CA ALA A 646 10.38 -6.85 27.47
C ALA A 646 11.87 -7.17 27.30
N ASN A 647 12.72 -6.14 27.13
CA ASN A 647 14.17 -6.30 27.04
C ASN A 647 14.81 -6.76 28.36
N LEU A 648 14.27 -6.35 29.51
CA LEU A 648 14.66 -6.86 30.82
C LEU A 648 14.44 -8.38 30.89
N LEU A 649 13.24 -8.87 30.56
CA LEU A 649 12.95 -10.30 30.56
C LEU A 649 13.82 -11.06 29.55
N ARG A 650 14.06 -10.48 28.37
CA ARG A 650 15.01 -11.01 27.37
C ARG A 650 16.41 -11.18 27.94
N ALA A 651 16.92 -10.19 28.68
CA ALA A 651 18.23 -10.26 29.32
C ALA A 651 18.34 -11.42 30.33
N PHE A 652 17.28 -11.65 31.11
CA PHE A 652 17.20 -12.78 32.05
C PHE A 652 17.11 -14.13 31.35
N TYR A 653 16.35 -14.26 30.26
CA TYR A 653 16.37 -15.47 29.45
C TYR A 653 17.78 -15.80 28.96
N ARG A 654 18.51 -14.82 28.44
CA ARG A 654 19.87 -15.02 27.94
C ARG A 654 20.84 -15.43 29.04
N TYR A 655 20.72 -14.83 30.23
CA TYR A 655 21.46 -15.28 31.41
C TYR A 655 21.13 -16.73 31.80
N LEU A 656 19.85 -17.06 31.91
CA LEU A 656 19.40 -18.40 32.29
C LEU A 656 19.82 -19.45 31.24
N ARG A 657 19.87 -19.09 29.96
CA ARG A 657 20.41 -19.96 28.91
C ARG A 657 21.87 -20.30 29.16
N GLN A 658 22.69 -19.31 29.52
CA GLN A 658 24.10 -19.51 29.93
C GLN A 658 24.23 -20.28 31.26
N ALA A 659 23.21 -20.23 32.12
CA ALA A 659 23.13 -21.02 33.35
C ALA A 659 22.73 -22.49 33.12
N GLY A 660 22.29 -22.86 31.90
CA GLY A 660 22.01 -24.24 31.51
C GLY A 660 20.53 -24.59 31.32
N ILE A 661 19.60 -23.61 31.22
CA ILE A 661 18.21 -23.94 30.90
C ILE A 661 18.09 -24.47 29.46
N SER A 662 17.27 -25.50 29.26
CA SER A 662 17.09 -26.15 27.96
C SER A 662 15.94 -25.58 27.12
N TYR A 663 15.08 -24.73 27.68
CA TYR A 663 13.93 -24.15 26.98
C TYR A 663 14.34 -23.24 25.81
N THR A 664 13.56 -23.30 24.73
CA THR A 664 13.71 -22.41 23.57
C THR A 664 13.15 -21.03 23.86
N ILE A 665 13.56 -20.02 23.09
CA ILE A 665 13.06 -18.65 23.23
C ILE A 665 11.54 -18.58 23.09
N TYR A 666 10.95 -19.33 22.15
CA TYR A 666 9.50 -19.39 21.93
C TYR A 666 8.77 -19.96 23.15
N THR A 667 9.26 -21.08 23.69
CA THR A 667 8.66 -21.69 24.89
C THR A 667 8.64 -20.70 26.06
N VAL A 668 9.71 -19.91 26.20
CA VAL A 668 9.83 -18.94 27.28
C VAL A 668 8.86 -17.77 27.11
N VAL A 669 8.77 -17.21 25.90
CA VAL A 669 7.84 -16.11 25.63
C VAL A 669 6.40 -16.61 25.69
N ASP A 670 6.08 -17.81 25.20
CA ASP A 670 4.72 -18.39 25.29
C ASP A 670 4.26 -18.59 26.74
N ALA A 671 5.16 -18.94 27.66
CA ALA A 671 4.85 -19.06 29.08
C ALA A 671 4.61 -17.69 29.74
N LEU A 672 5.43 -16.69 29.40
CA LEU A 672 5.25 -15.31 29.88
C LEU A 672 3.95 -14.69 29.35
N ASP A 673 3.62 -14.96 28.09
CA ASP A 673 2.44 -14.45 27.40
C ASP A 673 1.14 -15.08 27.93
N ARG A 674 1.15 -16.39 28.20
CA ARG A 674 -0.01 -17.11 28.79
C ARG A 674 -0.25 -16.80 30.27
N ALA A 675 0.73 -16.21 30.97
CA ALA A 675 0.62 -15.82 32.38
C ALA A 675 0.84 -14.31 32.58
N PRO A 676 0.02 -13.44 31.97
CA PRO A 676 0.29 -12.01 31.90
C PRO A 676 0.32 -11.34 33.28
N ASP A 677 -0.50 -11.81 34.23
CA ASP A 677 -0.51 -11.30 35.60
C ASP A 677 0.80 -11.62 36.35
N VAL A 678 1.33 -12.83 36.18
CA VAL A 678 2.62 -13.23 36.77
C VAL A 678 3.75 -12.42 36.11
N THR A 679 3.74 -12.30 34.79
CA THR A 679 4.75 -11.56 34.03
C THR A 679 4.81 -10.09 34.43
N ARG A 680 3.66 -9.41 34.55
CA ARG A 680 3.60 -8.03 35.06
C ARG A 680 4.04 -7.92 36.52
N ALA A 681 3.69 -8.90 37.35
CA ALA A 681 4.12 -8.91 38.75
C ALA A 681 5.64 -9.14 38.90
N LEU A 682 6.28 -9.94 38.04
CA LEU A 682 7.75 -10.10 37.98
C LEU A 682 8.45 -8.78 37.65
N VAL A 683 7.96 -8.06 36.64
CA VAL A 683 8.47 -6.73 36.27
C VAL A 683 8.24 -5.73 37.40
N THR A 684 7.06 -5.76 38.04
CA THR A 684 6.73 -4.91 39.18
C THR A 684 7.64 -5.17 40.37
N LEU A 685 7.95 -6.43 40.67
CA LEU A 685 8.90 -6.82 41.71
C LEU A 685 10.28 -6.22 41.44
N PHE A 686 10.82 -6.41 40.23
CA PHE A 686 12.11 -5.87 39.85
C PHE A 686 12.14 -4.33 39.95
N ASN A 687 11.13 -3.67 39.36
CA ASN A 687 10.99 -2.21 39.40
C ASN A 687 10.91 -1.68 40.83
N THR A 688 10.16 -2.34 41.70
CA THR A 688 10.03 -1.94 43.11
C THR A 688 11.34 -2.11 43.87
N GLN A 689 12.06 -3.21 43.64
CA GLN A 689 13.33 -3.50 44.32
C GLN A 689 14.45 -2.56 43.90
N HIS A 690 14.52 -2.18 42.63
CA HIS A 690 15.71 -1.55 42.05
C HIS A 690 15.54 -0.13 41.54
N ASN A 691 14.31 0.40 41.41
CA ASN A 691 14.12 1.78 40.97
C ASN A 691 14.50 2.78 42.10
N PRO A 692 15.56 3.60 41.94
CA PRO A 692 15.96 4.59 42.94
C PRO A 692 14.88 5.66 43.18
N ALA A 693 14.05 5.94 42.17
CA ALA A 693 12.98 6.94 42.23
C ALA A 693 11.67 6.39 42.84
N PHE A 694 11.65 5.13 43.31
CA PHE A 694 10.46 4.55 43.94
C PHE A 694 10.01 5.37 45.16
N LYS A 695 8.71 5.72 45.20
CA LYS A 695 8.09 6.48 46.29
C LYS A 695 7.19 5.55 47.13
N GLY A 696 7.33 5.59 48.45
CA GLY A 696 6.49 4.82 49.40
C GLY A 696 7.24 3.70 50.12
N ASP A 697 6.48 2.81 50.77
CA ASP A 697 7.03 1.67 51.51
C ASP A 697 7.45 0.54 50.54
N ARG A 698 8.74 0.49 50.24
CA ARG A 698 9.33 -0.50 49.34
C ARG A 698 9.14 -1.94 49.85
N ALA A 699 9.25 -2.18 51.16
CA ALA A 699 9.13 -3.54 51.70
C ALA A 699 7.69 -4.06 51.54
N ARG A 700 6.70 -3.21 51.80
CA ARG A 700 5.29 -3.55 51.58
C ARG A 700 4.97 -3.79 50.11
N ALA A 701 5.49 -2.95 49.21
CA ALA A 701 5.26 -3.11 47.77
C ALA A 701 5.94 -4.35 47.17
N VAL A 702 7.16 -4.67 47.63
CA VAL A 702 7.85 -5.94 47.27
C VAL A 702 7.00 -7.13 47.68
N LYS A 703 6.53 -7.15 48.93
CA LYS A 703 5.67 -8.24 49.43
C LYS A 703 4.38 -8.38 48.62
N ALA A 704 3.74 -7.26 48.25
CA ALA A 704 2.55 -7.28 47.42
C ALA A 704 2.81 -7.85 46.01
N ALA A 705 3.97 -7.54 45.40
CA ALA A 705 4.36 -8.11 44.12
C ALA A 705 4.65 -9.63 44.24
N GLU A 706 5.34 -10.06 45.30
CA GLU A 706 5.56 -11.48 45.59
C GLU A 706 4.25 -12.25 45.83
N ASP A 707 3.30 -11.64 46.55
CA ASP A 707 1.96 -12.18 46.76
C ASP A 707 1.22 -12.34 45.42
N ALA A 708 1.26 -11.32 44.55
CA ALA A 708 0.66 -11.39 43.21
C ALA A 708 1.30 -12.47 42.32
N ILE A 709 2.64 -12.63 42.37
CA ILE A 709 3.35 -13.71 41.67
C ILE A 709 2.86 -15.07 42.17
N ARG A 710 2.79 -15.29 43.48
CA ARG A 710 2.34 -16.56 44.07
C ARG A 710 0.91 -16.88 43.65
N ASP A 711 0.01 -15.91 43.77
CA ASP A 711 -1.41 -16.11 43.49
C ASP A 711 -1.66 -16.31 41.98
N GLY A 712 -0.87 -15.65 41.13
CA GLY A 712 -0.88 -15.87 39.68
C GLY A 712 -0.32 -17.25 39.29
N LEU A 713 0.79 -17.69 39.90
CA LEU A 713 1.37 -19.03 39.66
C LEU A 713 0.39 -20.16 40.01
N ALA A 714 -0.48 -19.96 41.02
CA ALA A 714 -1.52 -20.93 41.37
C ALA A 714 -2.56 -21.16 40.26
N LYS A 715 -2.65 -20.25 39.28
CA LYS A 715 -3.55 -20.33 38.12
C LYS A 715 -2.87 -20.90 36.87
N VAL A 716 -1.57 -21.18 36.91
CA VAL A 716 -0.82 -21.70 35.75
C VAL A 716 -1.01 -23.20 35.65
N GLU A 717 -1.69 -23.67 34.60
CA GLU A 717 -2.01 -25.08 34.41
C GLU A 717 -0.80 -25.94 33.98
N ALA A 718 0.05 -25.40 33.10
CA ALA A 718 1.17 -26.14 32.54
C ALA A 718 2.39 -26.10 33.48
N ILE A 719 2.81 -27.28 33.95
CA ILE A 719 3.91 -27.43 34.90
C ILE A 719 5.26 -26.86 34.41
N ASN A 720 5.51 -26.90 33.10
CA ASN A 720 6.73 -26.33 32.53
C ASN A 720 6.72 -24.80 32.60
N ASP A 721 5.55 -24.17 32.41
CA ASP A 721 5.40 -22.72 32.52
C ASP A 721 5.59 -22.28 33.97
N ASP A 722 4.97 -22.98 34.93
CA ASP A 722 5.14 -22.72 36.36
C ASP A 722 6.62 -22.81 36.78
N ARG A 723 7.32 -23.88 36.38
CA ARG A 723 8.76 -24.04 36.66
C ARG A 723 9.61 -22.90 36.10
N LEU A 724 9.32 -22.48 34.87
CA LEU A 724 10.03 -21.39 34.22
C LEU A 724 9.77 -20.05 34.91
N LEU A 725 8.51 -19.73 35.20
CA LEU A 725 8.13 -18.48 35.87
C LEU A 725 8.71 -18.39 37.29
N ARG A 726 8.77 -19.52 38.02
CA ARG A 726 9.48 -19.61 39.30
C ARG A 726 10.99 -19.38 39.16
N LEU A 727 11.60 -19.85 38.07
CA LEU A 727 13.02 -19.61 37.81
C LEU A 727 13.30 -18.13 37.53
N TYR A 728 12.44 -17.46 36.76
CA TYR A 728 12.49 -16.01 36.59
C TYR A 728 12.35 -15.27 37.92
N HIS A 729 11.36 -15.65 38.73
CA HIS A 729 11.16 -15.06 40.06
C HIS A 729 12.43 -15.17 40.93
N ALA A 730 13.04 -16.36 40.99
CA ALA A 730 14.25 -16.58 41.76
C ALA A 730 15.46 -15.81 41.20
N ALA A 731 15.65 -15.78 39.88
CA ALA A 731 16.75 -15.07 39.25
C ALA A 731 16.65 -13.54 39.44
N LEU A 732 15.44 -12.98 39.34
CA LEU A 732 15.18 -11.56 39.61
C LEU A 732 15.42 -11.24 41.10
N GLY A 733 14.96 -12.11 42.00
CA GLY A 733 15.17 -11.95 43.44
C GLY A 733 16.64 -11.97 43.86
N ALA A 734 17.49 -12.68 43.10
CA ALA A 734 18.93 -12.76 43.34
C ALA A 734 19.73 -11.50 42.95
N VAL A 735 19.09 -10.50 42.33
CA VAL A 735 19.77 -9.26 41.90
C VAL A 735 20.07 -8.36 43.10
N LEU A 736 21.35 -7.99 43.24
CA LEU A 736 21.83 -7.11 44.30
C LEU A 736 21.95 -5.67 43.82
N ARG A 737 22.41 -5.46 42.59
CA ARG A 737 22.59 -4.15 41.94
C ARG A 737 22.27 -4.24 40.46
N THR A 738 21.76 -3.16 39.90
CA THR A 738 21.50 -3.04 38.46
C THR A 738 21.59 -1.58 38.01
N ASN A 739 22.04 -1.37 36.77
CA ASN A 739 22.15 -0.05 36.15
C ASN A 739 20.89 0.29 35.32
N ALA A 740 19.85 -0.54 35.37
CA ALA A 740 18.69 -0.43 34.49
C ALA A 740 18.01 0.96 34.53
N TYR A 741 18.13 1.70 35.63
CA TYR A 741 17.57 3.05 35.82
C TYR A 741 18.61 4.17 35.69
N ALA A 742 19.88 3.83 35.45
CA ALA A 742 20.95 4.78 35.20
C ALA A 742 21.11 5.01 33.70
N PRO A 743 21.68 6.14 33.25
CA PRO A 743 21.95 6.40 31.82
C PRO A 743 22.74 5.28 31.14
N ALA A 744 23.66 4.63 31.86
CA ALA A 744 24.43 3.49 31.36
C ALA A 744 23.56 2.28 30.97
N GLY A 745 22.38 2.12 31.56
CA GLY A 745 21.43 1.06 31.25
C GLY A 745 20.84 1.14 29.84
N ALA A 746 20.85 2.32 29.21
CA ALA A 746 20.44 2.50 27.82
C ALA A 746 21.48 1.93 26.84
N GLU A 747 22.76 1.93 27.20
CA GLU A 747 23.84 1.32 26.41
C GLU A 747 23.87 -0.20 26.59
N ALA A 748 23.82 -0.66 27.84
CA ALA A 748 23.73 -2.08 28.20
C ALA A 748 23.19 -2.28 29.62
N LEU A 749 22.30 -3.25 29.77
CA LEU A 749 21.79 -3.68 31.08
C LEU A 749 22.85 -4.50 31.79
N ALA A 750 23.11 -4.17 33.06
CA ALA A 750 24.02 -4.89 33.93
C ALA A 750 23.29 -5.32 35.21
N PHE A 751 23.54 -6.55 35.66
CA PHE A 751 22.96 -7.14 36.85
C PHE A 751 24.04 -7.82 37.67
N LYS A 752 24.24 -7.39 38.91
CA LYS A 752 25.08 -8.08 39.90
C LYS A 752 24.21 -9.06 40.67
N LEU A 753 24.44 -10.35 40.51
CA LEU A 753 23.66 -11.41 41.12
C LEU A 753 24.38 -12.06 42.30
N ASP A 754 23.61 -12.42 43.32
CA ASP A 754 24.01 -13.40 44.31
C ASP A 754 23.89 -14.81 43.72
N SER A 755 25.00 -15.37 43.21
CA SER A 755 24.96 -16.67 42.53
C SER A 755 24.54 -17.82 43.45
N ALA A 756 24.64 -17.68 44.78
CA ALA A 756 24.12 -18.70 45.70
C ALA A 756 22.58 -18.75 45.73
N GLN A 757 21.91 -17.66 45.35
CA GLN A 757 20.44 -17.56 45.29
C GLN A 757 19.87 -17.94 43.93
N VAL A 758 20.70 -18.07 42.88
CA VAL A 758 20.26 -18.47 41.55
C VAL A 758 20.13 -20.00 41.48
N PRO A 759 18.93 -20.56 41.26
CA PRO A 759 18.74 -22.02 41.23
C PRO A 759 19.45 -22.69 40.06
N GLY A 760 20.03 -23.87 40.30
CA GLY A 760 20.54 -24.74 39.23
C GLY A 760 21.91 -24.37 38.66
N LEU A 761 22.62 -23.38 39.22
CA LEU A 761 23.95 -23.02 38.74
C LEU A 761 24.97 -24.19 38.86
N PRO A 762 25.75 -24.47 37.80
CA PRO A 762 26.83 -25.45 37.85
C PRO A 762 27.88 -25.12 38.92
N ARG A 763 28.40 -26.16 39.59
CA ARG A 763 29.50 -26.01 40.56
C ARG A 763 30.86 -25.80 39.85
N PRO A 764 31.80 -25.03 40.43
CA PRO A 764 31.68 -24.29 41.68
C PRO A 764 30.82 -23.03 41.49
N VAL A 765 29.92 -22.75 42.44
CA VAL A 765 29.07 -21.56 42.39
C VAL A 765 29.92 -20.33 42.73
N PRO A 766 30.01 -19.31 41.84
CA PRO A 766 30.74 -18.07 42.13
C PRO A 766 30.13 -17.34 43.33
N TRP A 767 30.92 -16.50 43.99
CA TRP A 767 30.40 -15.62 45.03
C TRP A 767 29.43 -14.60 44.43
N ARG A 768 29.82 -13.97 43.31
CA ARG A 768 28.97 -13.04 42.55
C ARG A 768 29.18 -13.22 41.05
N GLU A 769 28.11 -13.00 40.30
CA GLU A 769 28.14 -12.89 38.84
C GLU A 769 27.65 -11.51 38.44
N VAL A 770 28.35 -10.84 37.52
CA VAL A 770 27.82 -9.64 36.88
C VAL A 770 27.46 -10.01 35.45
N TRP A 771 26.16 -10.10 35.16
CA TRP A 771 25.62 -10.36 33.83
C TRP A 771 25.38 -9.05 33.10
N ILE A 772 25.82 -8.95 31.85
CA ILE A 772 25.68 -7.77 31.01
C ILE A 772 25.02 -8.16 29.69
N TYR A 773 24.02 -7.38 29.29
CA TYR A 773 23.22 -7.63 28.10
C TYR A 773 22.88 -6.34 27.36
N SER A 774 23.19 -6.30 26.06
CA SER A 774 22.70 -5.28 25.12
C SER A 774 22.49 -5.91 23.75
N ARG A 775 21.96 -5.18 22.77
CA ARG A 775 21.88 -5.65 21.37
C ARG A 775 23.26 -5.95 20.76
N ARG A 776 24.32 -5.31 21.24
CA ARG A 776 25.68 -5.46 20.71
C ARG A 776 26.49 -6.55 21.40
N LEU A 777 26.21 -6.88 22.66
CA LEU A 777 26.98 -7.89 23.39
C LEU A 777 26.19 -8.65 24.46
N GLU A 778 26.70 -9.84 24.77
CA GLU A 778 26.39 -10.59 25.99
C GLU A 778 27.70 -10.78 26.76
N GLY A 779 27.69 -10.59 28.08
CA GLY A 779 28.92 -10.66 28.87
C GLY A 779 28.69 -11.08 30.30
N ILE A 780 29.71 -11.68 30.90
CA ILE A 780 29.67 -12.11 32.29
C ILE A 780 31.00 -11.89 33.00
N HIS A 781 30.96 -11.48 34.25
CA HIS A 781 32.12 -11.44 35.13
C HIS A 781 31.87 -12.23 36.41
N LEU A 782 32.67 -13.27 36.64
CA LEU A 782 32.55 -14.21 37.75
C LEU A 782 33.61 -13.93 38.80
N ARG A 783 33.21 -13.77 40.06
CA ARG A 783 34.11 -13.56 41.20
C ARG A 783 33.95 -14.66 42.22
N ALA A 784 35.06 -15.17 42.74
CA ALA A 784 35.04 -16.13 43.84
C ALA A 784 35.16 -15.48 45.23
N GLY A 785 35.13 -14.14 45.33
CA GLY A 785 35.13 -13.39 46.59
C GLY A 785 35.28 -11.86 46.39
N PRO A 786 35.28 -11.08 47.49
CA PRO A 786 35.29 -9.61 47.47
C PRO A 786 36.59 -9.01 46.95
N VAL A 787 37.73 -9.66 47.14
CA VAL A 787 39.01 -9.23 46.56
C VAL A 787 39.46 -10.29 45.58
N ALA A 788 39.14 -10.12 44.30
CA ALA A 788 39.36 -11.10 43.25
C ALA A 788 39.93 -10.44 42.00
N ARG A 789 40.84 -11.14 41.30
CA ARG A 789 41.50 -10.65 40.09
C ARG A 789 41.47 -11.70 38.99
N GLY A 790 41.26 -11.26 37.75
CA GLY A 790 41.53 -12.07 36.57
C GLY A 790 41.23 -11.37 35.25
N GLY A 791 41.58 -12.05 34.17
CA GLY A 791 41.47 -11.48 32.82
C GLY A 791 40.07 -11.51 32.22
N ILE A 792 39.84 -10.65 31.23
CA ILE A 792 38.61 -10.58 30.43
C ILE A 792 38.84 -11.25 29.07
N ARG A 793 38.04 -12.25 28.72
CA ARG A 793 38.16 -13.00 27.48
C ARG A 793 37.13 -12.56 26.44
N TRP A 794 37.58 -12.34 25.21
CA TRP A 794 36.67 -12.32 24.06
C TRP A 794 36.36 -13.77 23.68
N SER A 795 35.10 -14.18 23.88
CA SER A 795 34.63 -15.52 23.51
C SER A 795 33.97 -15.53 22.13
N ASP A 796 34.21 -16.59 21.39
CA ASP A 796 33.52 -16.97 20.16
C ASP A 796 32.34 -17.94 20.42
N ARG A 797 32.13 -18.33 21.69
CA ARG A 797 31.13 -19.31 22.11
C ARG A 797 29.80 -18.65 22.47
N ARG A 798 28.92 -18.46 21.48
CA ARG A 798 27.61 -17.84 21.69
C ARG A 798 26.78 -18.51 22.82
N ASP A 799 26.64 -19.83 22.77
CA ASP A 799 25.61 -20.52 23.58
C ASP A 799 26.10 -20.97 24.98
N ASP A 800 27.40 -20.97 25.25
CA ASP A 800 27.94 -21.49 26.50
C ASP A 800 29.25 -20.83 27.00
N PHE A 801 29.53 -19.59 26.60
CA PHE A 801 30.73 -18.88 27.09
C PHE A 801 30.78 -18.78 28.62
N ARG A 802 29.65 -18.75 29.34
CA ARG A 802 29.69 -18.78 30.82
C ARG A 802 30.43 -20.01 31.34
N THR A 803 30.27 -21.17 30.72
CA THR A 803 30.98 -22.41 31.08
C THR A 803 32.50 -22.26 30.85
N GLU A 804 32.89 -21.64 29.74
CA GLU A 804 34.30 -21.30 29.47
C GLU A 804 34.86 -20.38 30.56
N ILE A 805 34.16 -19.28 30.87
CA ILE A 805 34.60 -18.30 31.86
C ILE A 805 34.64 -18.92 33.27
N LEU A 806 33.69 -19.80 33.61
CA LEU A 806 33.67 -20.51 34.89
C LEU A 806 34.89 -21.44 35.04
N GLY A 807 35.23 -22.20 34.00
CA GLY A 807 36.43 -23.04 33.98
C GLY A 807 37.72 -22.23 34.17
N LEU A 808 37.80 -21.07 33.53
CA LEU A 808 38.94 -20.15 33.65
C LEU A 808 39.01 -19.47 35.02
N MET A 809 37.88 -19.10 35.62
CA MET A 809 37.83 -18.57 37.00
C MET A 809 38.34 -19.62 38.00
N LYS A 810 37.96 -20.89 37.82
CA LYS A 810 38.45 -22.01 38.66
C LYS A 810 39.97 -22.13 38.59
N ALA A 811 40.55 -22.07 37.39
CA ALA A 811 42.00 -22.08 37.22
C ALA A 811 42.66 -20.84 37.87
N GLN A 812 42.03 -19.67 37.75
CA GLN A 812 42.53 -18.42 38.32
C GLN A 812 42.58 -18.44 39.85
N ARG A 813 41.64 -19.13 40.52
CA ARG A 813 41.69 -19.31 41.99
C ARG A 813 42.95 -20.02 42.44
N VAL A 814 43.38 -21.05 41.72
CA VAL A 814 44.61 -21.79 42.03
C VAL A 814 45.83 -20.93 41.71
N LYS A 815 45.82 -20.22 40.57
CA LYS A 815 46.91 -19.33 40.16
C LYS A 815 47.16 -18.19 41.15
N ASN A 816 46.10 -17.63 41.72
CA ASN A 816 46.19 -16.47 42.61
C ASN A 816 46.49 -16.82 44.07
N ALA A 817 46.50 -18.09 44.47
CA ALA A 817 46.57 -18.53 45.87
C ALA A 817 47.75 -17.94 46.67
N VAL A 818 48.78 -17.43 46.00
CA VAL A 818 49.98 -16.79 46.59
C VAL A 818 50.04 -15.26 46.41
N ILE A 819 49.11 -14.63 45.70
CA ILE A 819 49.16 -13.19 45.32
C ILE A 819 47.95 -12.41 45.86
N VAL A 820 46.74 -12.90 45.62
CA VAL A 820 45.48 -12.28 46.09
C VAL A 820 44.54 -13.37 46.62
N PRO A 821 43.61 -13.05 47.55
CA PRO A 821 42.85 -14.08 48.27
C PRO A 821 42.09 -15.08 47.38
N THR A 822 41.65 -14.65 46.19
CA THR A 822 40.90 -15.52 45.27
C THR A 822 40.94 -15.05 43.81
N GLY A 823 40.29 -15.80 42.93
CA GLY A 823 40.26 -15.58 41.47
C GLY A 823 38.97 -14.94 40.96
N ALA A 824 39.07 -14.18 39.88
CA ALA A 824 37.95 -13.74 39.05
C ALA A 824 38.20 -14.11 37.59
N LYS A 825 37.16 -14.06 36.77
CA LYS A 825 37.30 -14.09 35.31
C LYS A 825 36.09 -13.43 34.67
N GLY A 826 36.32 -12.64 33.63
CA GLY A 826 35.23 -12.15 32.79
C GLY A 826 35.34 -12.65 31.35
N GLY A 827 34.25 -12.52 30.63
CA GLY A 827 34.26 -12.65 29.19
C GLY A 827 32.99 -12.13 28.55
N PHE A 828 33.09 -11.84 27.26
CA PHE A 828 32.01 -11.26 26.47
C PHE A 828 31.97 -11.86 25.06
N TYR A 829 30.77 -11.85 24.49
CA TYR A 829 30.45 -12.28 23.15
C TYR A 829 29.82 -11.09 22.39
N PRO A 830 30.55 -10.50 21.43
CA PRO A 830 30.01 -9.50 20.52
C PRO A 830 29.01 -10.15 19.55
N LYS A 831 27.80 -9.57 19.45
CA LYS A 831 26.70 -10.11 18.66
C LYS A 831 26.63 -9.58 17.23
N GLN A 832 27.18 -8.38 16.98
CA GLN A 832 27.05 -7.67 15.71
C GLN A 832 28.37 -7.66 14.91
N LEU A 833 29.14 -8.76 14.97
CA LEU A 833 30.41 -8.86 14.25
C LEU A 833 30.18 -8.97 12.73
N PRO A 834 30.75 -8.05 11.92
CA PRO A 834 30.77 -8.18 10.46
C PRO A 834 31.52 -9.44 10.01
N ASP A 835 31.27 -9.94 8.79
CA ASP A 835 32.05 -11.06 8.25
C ASP A 835 33.47 -10.57 7.90
N PRO A 836 34.53 -11.03 8.59
CA PRO A 836 35.88 -10.52 8.38
C PRO A 836 36.45 -10.85 6.99
N ARG A 837 35.78 -11.72 6.22
CA ARG A 837 36.17 -12.12 4.85
C ARG A 837 35.54 -11.27 3.76
N ARG A 838 34.56 -10.42 4.10
CA ARG A 838 33.76 -9.63 3.14
C ARG A 838 34.18 -8.16 3.15
N PRO A 839 34.89 -7.67 2.11
CA PRO A 839 35.32 -6.28 2.03
C PRO A 839 34.16 -5.27 2.09
N GLU A 840 32.99 -5.64 1.55
CA GLU A 840 31.77 -4.82 1.54
C GLU A 840 31.22 -4.54 2.94
N THR A 841 31.61 -5.34 3.93
CA THR A 841 31.26 -5.13 5.36
C THR A 841 32.40 -4.50 6.17
N GLY A 842 33.42 -3.97 5.50
CA GLY A 842 34.62 -3.37 6.12
C GLY A 842 35.70 -4.39 6.53
N GLY A 843 35.50 -5.68 6.25
CA GLY A 843 36.49 -6.74 6.44
C GLY A 843 36.98 -6.89 7.89
N ARG A 844 38.27 -7.21 8.05
CA ARG A 844 38.87 -7.47 9.37
C ARG A 844 38.91 -6.24 10.28
N ASP A 845 39.02 -5.05 9.71
CA ASP A 845 39.14 -3.81 10.50
C ASP A 845 37.81 -3.48 11.17
N ALA A 846 36.69 -3.60 10.46
CA ALA A 846 35.35 -3.45 11.04
C ALA A 846 35.06 -4.52 12.10
N TRP A 847 35.49 -5.76 11.87
CA TRP A 847 35.39 -6.85 12.86
C TRP A 847 36.17 -6.54 14.15
N ALA A 848 37.41 -6.05 14.03
CA ALA A 848 38.23 -5.68 15.17
C ALA A 848 37.67 -4.45 15.91
N ALA A 849 37.15 -3.47 15.17
CA ALA A 849 36.52 -2.27 15.72
C ALA A 849 35.25 -2.61 16.53
N GLU A 850 34.38 -3.48 16.02
CA GLU A 850 33.18 -3.93 16.75
C GLU A 850 33.56 -4.71 18.02
N GLY A 851 34.55 -5.60 17.94
CA GLY A 851 35.05 -6.32 19.11
C GLY A 851 35.59 -5.38 20.19
N LYS A 852 36.36 -4.36 19.81
CA LYS A 852 36.84 -3.32 20.72
C LYS A 852 35.69 -2.50 21.30
N ALA A 853 34.71 -2.09 20.49
CA ALA A 853 33.56 -1.33 20.95
C ALA A 853 32.69 -2.13 21.94
N SER A 854 32.46 -3.42 21.66
CA SER A 854 31.80 -4.34 22.60
C SER A 854 32.57 -4.48 23.91
N TYR A 855 33.91 -4.59 23.86
CA TYR A 855 34.73 -4.59 25.08
C TYR A 855 34.54 -3.30 25.90
N GLN A 856 34.51 -2.14 25.24
CA GLN A 856 34.31 -0.86 25.92
C GLN A 856 32.94 -0.77 26.61
N ILE A 857 31.86 -1.21 25.94
CA ILE A 857 30.51 -1.29 26.54
C ILE A 857 30.54 -2.22 27.77
N PHE A 858 31.19 -3.38 27.65
CA PHE A 858 31.30 -4.34 28.75
C PHE A 858 32.00 -3.73 29.97
N ILE A 859 33.14 -3.04 29.79
CA ILE A 859 33.87 -2.37 30.89
C ILE A 859 33.04 -1.23 31.49
N ARG A 860 32.45 -0.34 30.67
CA ARG A 860 31.59 0.76 31.15
C ARG A 860 30.41 0.26 31.98
N SER A 861 29.85 -0.89 31.59
CA SER A 861 28.74 -1.56 32.27
C SER A 861 29.17 -2.13 33.61
N LEU A 862 30.34 -2.77 33.70
CA LEU A 862 30.90 -3.25 34.98
C LEU A 862 31.13 -2.08 35.94
N LEU A 863 31.81 -1.02 35.47
CA LEU A 863 32.06 0.19 36.25
C LEU A 863 30.77 0.91 36.69
N SER A 864 29.65 0.73 35.97
CA SER A 864 28.37 1.33 36.36
C SER A 864 27.73 0.71 37.62
N LEU A 865 28.22 -0.45 38.07
CA LEU A 865 27.73 -1.15 39.28
C LEU A 865 28.74 -1.18 40.44
N THR A 866 30.00 -0.85 40.16
CA THR A 866 31.13 -0.93 41.10
C THR A 866 31.19 0.34 41.95
N ASP A 867 31.41 0.19 43.25
CA ASP A 867 31.65 1.37 44.11
C ASP A 867 32.99 2.02 43.76
N ASN A 868 33.12 3.32 44.01
CA ASN A 868 34.39 4.04 43.85
C ASN A 868 34.97 4.42 45.22
N ILE A 869 36.24 4.83 45.27
CA ILE A 869 36.87 5.41 46.46
C ILE A 869 37.22 6.86 46.15
N VAL A 870 36.59 7.79 46.88
CA VAL A 870 36.84 9.23 46.74
C VAL A 870 37.19 9.79 48.12
N ASN A 871 38.39 10.39 48.26
CA ASN A 871 38.91 10.90 49.54
C ASN A 871 38.84 9.83 50.66
N ASP A 872 39.36 8.63 50.38
CA ASP A 872 39.39 7.46 51.29
C ASP A 872 38.02 6.96 51.78
N LYS A 873 36.92 7.33 51.09
CA LYS A 873 35.56 6.86 51.38
C LYS A 873 34.96 6.13 50.20
N VAL A 874 34.24 5.06 50.49
CA VAL A 874 33.46 4.33 49.49
C VAL A 874 32.27 5.18 49.05
N VAL A 875 32.11 5.35 47.74
CA VAL A 875 31.00 6.06 47.10
C VAL A 875 30.26 5.11 46.17
N HIS A 876 28.95 4.98 46.37
CA HIS A 876 28.11 4.11 45.55
C HIS A 876 27.76 4.76 44.19
N PRO A 877 27.54 3.96 43.13
CA PRO A 877 27.09 4.45 41.84
C PRO A 877 25.76 5.23 41.94
N ALA A 878 25.67 6.34 41.21
CA ALA A 878 24.44 7.12 41.11
C ALA A 878 23.33 6.30 40.42
N SER A 879 22.07 6.51 40.85
CA SER A 879 20.89 5.84 40.30
C SER A 879 20.92 4.31 40.37
N VAL A 880 21.59 3.76 41.38
CA VAL A 880 21.62 2.32 41.69
C VAL A 880 21.15 2.10 43.13
N VAL A 881 20.21 1.18 43.34
CA VAL A 881 19.86 0.70 44.68
C VAL A 881 20.85 -0.38 45.08
N VAL A 882 21.59 -0.14 46.17
CA VAL A 882 22.56 -1.08 46.73
C VAL A 882 21.86 -2.00 47.75
N ARG A 883 21.86 -3.32 47.48
CA ARG A 883 21.25 -4.34 48.35
C ARG A 883 22.28 -5.30 48.99
N ASP A 884 23.56 -5.06 48.74
CA ASP A 884 24.70 -5.73 49.36
C ASP A 884 25.56 -4.73 50.13
N GLY A 885 26.79 -5.10 50.50
CA GLY A 885 27.75 -4.19 51.16
C GLY A 885 28.68 -3.48 50.17
N ASP A 886 29.64 -2.74 50.72
CA ASP A 886 30.69 -2.05 49.98
C ASP A 886 31.49 -3.00 49.08
N ASP A 887 31.69 -2.61 47.82
CA ASP A 887 32.42 -3.36 46.81
C ASP A 887 33.23 -2.45 45.86
N PRO A 888 34.25 -1.73 46.38
CA PRO A 888 35.05 -0.81 45.57
C PRO A 888 36.21 -1.47 44.80
N TYR A 889 36.53 -2.72 45.11
CA TYR A 889 37.69 -3.40 44.54
C TYR A 889 37.33 -4.13 43.24
N PHE A 890 37.73 -3.55 42.11
CA PHE A 890 37.55 -4.15 40.79
C PHE A 890 38.78 -3.90 39.92
N VAL A 891 39.45 -5.00 39.53
CA VAL A 891 40.67 -4.98 38.71
C VAL A 891 40.52 -6.00 37.59
N VAL A 892 40.87 -5.61 36.37
CA VAL A 892 40.84 -6.48 35.19
C VAL A 892 42.24 -6.77 34.65
N ALA A 893 42.35 -7.74 33.77
CA ALA A 893 43.59 -8.04 33.05
C ALA A 893 43.28 -8.47 31.61
N ALA A 894 44.28 -8.43 30.75
CA ALA A 894 44.18 -9.00 29.42
C ALA A 894 44.05 -10.54 29.44
N ASP A 895 43.34 -11.08 28.45
CA ASP A 895 43.26 -12.53 28.14
C ASP A 895 43.18 -12.73 26.62
N LYS A 896 42.76 -13.92 26.16
CA LYS A 896 42.58 -14.23 24.74
C LYS A 896 41.62 -13.21 24.11
N GLY A 897 42.07 -12.60 23.00
CA GLY A 897 41.32 -11.62 22.22
C GLY A 897 41.29 -10.20 22.80
N THR A 898 41.91 -9.96 23.96
CA THR A 898 41.94 -8.64 24.62
C THR A 898 43.37 -8.21 24.99
N ALA A 899 44.39 -8.88 24.44
CA ALA A 899 45.81 -8.66 24.74
C ALA A 899 46.25 -7.19 24.62
N THR A 900 45.70 -6.45 23.66
CA THR A 900 46.03 -5.03 23.40
C THR A 900 45.03 -4.06 24.03
N PHE A 901 44.07 -4.54 24.84
CA PHE A 901 42.96 -3.73 25.35
C PHE A 901 43.17 -3.20 26.76
N SER A 902 44.28 -3.53 27.43
CA SER A 902 44.58 -3.03 28.78
C SER A 902 44.55 -1.50 28.85
N ASP A 903 45.20 -0.81 27.90
CA ASP A 903 45.21 0.66 27.84
C ASP A 903 43.79 1.22 27.60
N VAL A 904 42.95 0.50 26.86
CA VAL A 904 41.54 0.90 26.63
C VAL A 904 40.73 0.82 27.91
N ALA A 905 40.94 -0.23 28.72
CA ALA A 905 40.26 -0.36 30.00
C ALA A 905 40.71 0.67 31.02
N ASN A 906 42.02 0.97 31.08
CA ASN A 906 42.55 2.05 31.91
C ASN A 906 41.91 3.37 31.52
N ALA A 907 41.98 3.78 30.24
CA ALA A 907 41.38 5.04 29.79
C ALA A 907 39.88 5.18 30.14
N LEU A 908 39.10 4.08 30.11
CA LEU A 908 37.71 4.09 30.55
C LEU A 908 37.53 4.22 32.06
N ALA A 909 38.47 3.73 32.85
CA ALA A 909 38.51 3.92 34.30
C ALA A 909 38.86 5.38 34.63
N GLU A 910 39.83 5.98 33.93
CA GLU A 910 40.19 7.40 34.04
C GLU A 910 39.01 8.31 33.66
N GLU A 911 38.30 8.03 32.56
CA GLU A 911 37.09 8.78 32.13
C GLU A 911 35.97 8.78 33.20
N ARG A 912 35.97 7.78 34.08
CA ARG A 912 35.01 7.62 35.18
C ARG A 912 35.55 8.06 36.53
N ASP A 913 36.74 8.68 36.58
CA ASP A 913 37.46 9.04 37.80
C ASP A 913 37.56 7.86 38.80
N PHE A 914 37.75 6.64 38.29
CA PHE A 914 37.82 5.44 39.12
C PHE A 914 39.17 5.39 39.87
N TRP A 915 39.13 5.13 41.18
CA TRP A 915 40.28 5.32 42.09
C TRP A 915 41.56 4.54 41.76
N LEU A 916 41.47 3.48 40.94
CA LEU A 916 42.62 2.70 40.50
C LEU A 916 43.32 3.28 39.27
N ASP A 917 42.69 4.23 38.56
CA ASP A 917 43.29 4.98 37.44
C ASP A 917 44.01 4.04 36.43
N ASP A 918 45.30 4.27 36.16
CA ASP A 918 46.14 3.47 35.27
C ASP A 918 46.47 2.05 35.79
N ALA A 919 46.13 1.74 37.04
CA ALA A 919 46.29 0.42 37.66
C ALA A 919 45.04 -0.46 37.57
N PHE A 920 43.95 0.04 36.96
CA PHE A 920 42.69 -0.71 36.80
C PHE A 920 42.86 -2.01 35.99
N ALA A 921 43.64 -1.98 34.92
CA ALA A 921 43.92 -3.10 34.03
C ALA A 921 45.42 -3.42 33.97
N SER A 922 45.78 -4.64 34.36
CA SER A 922 47.20 -5.05 34.30
C SER A 922 47.63 -5.50 32.89
N GLY A 923 48.78 -5.02 32.42
CA GLY A 923 49.42 -5.45 31.15
C GLY A 923 49.28 -4.45 29.99
N GLY A 924 49.18 -3.15 30.29
CA GLY A 924 49.23 -2.06 29.30
C GLY A 924 50.64 -1.48 29.11
N SER A 925 50.71 -0.35 28.41
CA SER A 925 51.94 0.41 28.10
C SER A 925 52.80 0.78 29.31
N HIS A 926 52.19 0.92 30.50
CA HIS A 926 52.87 1.21 31.76
C HIS A 926 53.27 -0.05 32.57
N GLY A 927 52.98 -1.26 32.07
CA GLY A 927 53.27 -2.54 32.73
C GLY A 927 54.47 -3.31 32.15
N TYR A 928 54.76 -4.49 32.72
CA TYR A 928 55.82 -5.38 32.20
C TYR A 928 55.39 -6.14 30.94
N ASP A 929 56.18 -6.08 29.86
CA ASP A 929 55.95 -6.89 28.65
C ASP A 929 56.29 -8.36 28.93
N HIS A 930 55.26 -9.16 29.15
CA HIS A 930 55.38 -10.57 29.47
C HIS A 930 56.02 -11.40 28.36
N LYS A 931 55.85 -11.02 27.08
CA LYS A 931 56.40 -11.74 25.92
C LYS A 931 57.86 -11.41 25.69
N ALA A 932 58.24 -10.13 25.76
CA ALA A 932 59.62 -9.69 25.60
C ALA A 932 60.50 -10.22 26.74
N MET A 933 59.98 -10.24 27.97
CA MET A 933 60.72 -10.74 29.14
C MET A 933 60.60 -12.25 29.35
N GLY A 934 59.59 -12.90 28.75
CA GLY A 934 59.34 -14.34 28.86
C GLY A 934 59.05 -14.81 30.29
N ILE A 935 58.45 -13.96 31.12
CA ILE A 935 58.33 -14.16 32.58
C ILE A 935 57.63 -15.48 32.90
N THR A 936 56.49 -15.74 32.27
CA THR A 936 55.68 -16.94 32.49
C THR A 936 56.42 -18.20 32.04
N ALA A 937 57.00 -18.18 30.84
CA ALA A 937 57.73 -19.32 30.30
C ALA A 937 58.95 -19.68 31.15
N ARG A 938 59.72 -18.67 31.61
CA ARG A 938 60.87 -18.88 32.49
C ARG A 938 60.48 -19.49 33.83
N GLY A 939 59.41 -18.98 34.45
CA GLY A 939 58.88 -19.53 35.71
C GLY A 939 58.42 -20.98 35.56
N ALA A 940 57.66 -21.28 34.51
CA ALA A 940 57.23 -22.65 34.20
C ALA A 940 58.43 -23.57 33.95
N TRP A 941 59.43 -23.09 33.19
CA TRP A 941 60.61 -23.88 32.84
C TRP A 941 61.52 -24.20 34.02
N LEU A 942 61.64 -23.29 35.00
CA LEU A 942 62.32 -23.59 36.26
C LEU A 942 61.65 -24.77 37.00
N SER A 943 60.32 -24.86 36.94
CA SER A 943 59.58 -25.99 37.51
C SER A 943 59.88 -27.29 36.74
N VAL A 944 59.95 -27.23 35.40
CA VAL A 944 60.36 -28.37 34.55
C VAL A 944 61.78 -28.83 34.87
N GLN A 945 62.74 -27.90 34.90
CA GLN A 945 64.13 -28.21 35.26
C GLN A 945 64.22 -28.88 36.62
N ARG A 946 63.53 -28.33 37.63
CA ARG A 946 63.51 -28.90 38.97
C ARG A 946 62.91 -30.31 38.98
N HIS A 947 61.78 -30.51 38.32
CA HIS A 947 61.08 -31.80 38.30
C HIS A 947 61.90 -32.89 37.61
N PHE A 948 62.48 -32.61 36.45
CA PHE A 948 63.32 -33.59 35.76
C PHE A 948 64.64 -33.84 36.47
N LEU A 949 65.21 -32.84 37.13
CA LEU A 949 66.39 -33.03 37.97
C LEU A 949 66.13 -34.00 39.13
N GLU A 950 64.92 -33.98 39.72
CA GLU A 950 64.49 -34.96 40.72
C GLU A 950 64.32 -36.38 40.16
N LEU A 951 64.10 -36.51 38.85
CA LEU A 951 64.07 -37.77 38.11
C LEU A 951 65.45 -38.19 37.56
N GLY A 952 66.50 -37.42 37.86
CA GLY A 952 67.87 -37.70 37.41
C GLY A 952 68.16 -37.35 35.95
N VAL A 953 67.35 -36.49 35.32
CA VAL A 953 67.51 -36.08 33.91
C VAL A 953 67.83 -34.57 33.82
N ASP A 954 68.98 -34.21 33.24
CA ASP A 954 69.33 -32.81 32.97
C ASP A 954 68.72 -32.37 31.62
N VAL A 955 67.49 -31.84 31.66
CA VAL A 955 66.76 -31.34 30.47
C VAL A 955 67.43 -30.18 29.71
N GLN A 956 68.55 -29.65 30.20
CA GLN A 956 69.36 -28.68 29.46
C GLN A 956 70.40 -29.34 28.54
N LYS A 957 70.75 -30.60 28.80
CA LYS A 957 71.81 -31.32 28.08
C LYS A 957 71.31 -32.61 27.44
N GLU A 958 70.44 -33.33 28.13
CA GLU A 958 69.91 -34.62 27.68
C GLU A 958 68.69 -34.42 26.77
N PRO A 959 68.60 -35.16 25.64
CA PRO A 959 67.45 -35.07 24.75
C PRO A 959 66.17 -35.57 25.40
N VAL A 960 65.12 -34.74 25.37
CA VAL A 960 63.78 -35.12 25.86
C VAL A 960 62.72 -34.84 24.79
N ARG A 961 61.75 -35.75 24.67
CA ARG A 961 60.60 -35.61 23.78
C ARG A 961 59.55 -34.70 24.40
N VAL A 962 59.02 -33.78 23.60
CA VAL A 962 58.01 -32.81 24.03
C VAL A 962 56.86 -32.82 23.05
N VAL A 963 55.64 -32.77 23.59
CA VAL A 963 54.43 -32.36 22.87
C VAL A 963 53.96 -31.03 23.46
N GLY A 964 53.30 -30.17 22.68
CA GLY A 964 52.75 -28.96 23.27
C GLY A 964 51.64 -28.27 22.50
N CYS A 965 50.86 -27.49 23.24
CA CYS A 965 49.76 -26.69 22.71
C CYS A 965 50.23 -25.25 22.50
N GLY A 966 50.37 -24.83 21.25
CA GLY A 966 50.82 -23.51 20.85
C GLY A 966 51.66 -23.53 19.57
N ASP A 967 52.24 -22.37 19.26
CA ASP A 967 53.20 -22.18 18.18
C ASP A 967 54.34 -21.24 18.63
N MET A 968 55.35 -21.07 17.76
CA MET A 968 56.50 -20.20 18.05
C MET A 968 56.15 -18.71 18.10
N SER A 969 54.97 -18.27 17.69
CA SER A 969 54.53 -16.87 17.82
C SER A 969 53.97 -16.54 19.22
N GLY A 970 53.56 -17.57 19.97
CA GLY A 970 53.00 -17.46 21.31
C GLY A 970 54.03 -17.09 22.38
N ASP A 971 53.62 -16.28 23.37
CA ASP A 971 54.45 -15.87 24.50
C ASP A 971 55.01 -17.09 25.28
N VAL A 972 54.13 -17.92 25.84
CA VAL A 972 54.54 -19.01 26.73
C VAL A 972 55.23 -20.15 25.97
N PHE A 973 54.59 -20.63 24.89
CA PHE A 973 55.10 -21.75 24.09
C PHE A 973 56.42 -21.38 23.40
N GLY A 974 56.45 -20.23 22.70
CA GLY A 974 57.62 -19.80 21.93
C GLY A 974 58.84 -19.56 22.81
N ASN A 975 58.69 -18.80 23.90
CA ASN A 975 59.78 -18.63 24.87
C ASN A 975 60.19 -19.98 25.47
N GLY A 976 59.23 -20.81 25.91
CA GLY A 976 59.49 -22.08 26.56
C GLY A 976 60.29 -23.06 25.70
N MET A 977 59.92 -23.20 24.42
CA MET A 977 60.60 -24.09 23.48
C MET A 977 62.03 -23.66 23.11
N LEU A 978 62.46 -22.45 23.50
CA LEU A 978 63.82 -21.95 23.30
C LEU A 978 64.71 -22.08 24.53
N LEU A 979 64.15 -22.41 25.71
CA LEU A 979 64.88 -22.50 26.97
C LEU A 979 65.73 -23.77 27.12
N SER A 980 65.66 -24.71 26.18
CA SER A 980 66.64 -25.79 26.05
C SER A 980 66.90 -26.14 24.58
N LYS A 981 68.16 -26.39 24.25
CA LYS A 981 68.60 -26.83 22.93
C LYS A 981 68.49 -28.35 22.74
N SER A 982 68.21 -29.12 23.79
CA SER A 982 68.10 -30.58 23.73
C SER A 982 66.68 -31.07 23.43
N LEU A 983 65.70 -30.16 23.32
CA LEU A 983 64.29 -30.54 23.13
C LEU A 983 64.01 -31.14 21.75
N LYS A 984 63.41 -32.32 21.74
CA LYS A 984 62.79 -32.97 20.58
C LYS A 984 61.28 -32.71 20.58
N LEU A 985 60.82 -31.67 19.86
CA LEU A 985 59.40 -31.36 19.73
C LEU A 985 58.76 -32.31 18.72
N VAL A 986 58.07 -33.35 19.19
CA VAL A 986 57.54 -34.42 18.34
C VAL A 986 56.13 -34.15 17.81
N ALA A 987 55.35 -33.35 18.54
CA ALA A 987 54.11 -32.80 18.05
C ALA A 987 53.78 -31.46 18.70
N ALA A 988 53.11 -30.59 17.96
CA ALA A 988 52.52 -29.38 18.51
C ALA A 988 51.23 -29.02 17.77
N PHE A 989 50.33 -28.27 18.39
CA PHE A 989 49.12 -27.82 17.71
C PHE A 989 48.68 -26.45 18.22
N ASP A 990 48.17 -25.63 17.31
CA ASP A 990 47.56 -24.32 17.62
C ASP A 990 46.12 -24.26 17.08
N HIS A 991 45.56 -23.06 16.98
CA HIS A 991 44.22 -22.86 16.40
C HIS A 991 44.18 -23.07 14.87
N ARG A 992 45.32 -23.26 14.20
CA ARG A 992 45.44 -23.30 12.73
C ARG A 992 45.94 -24.65 12.23
N HIS A 993 46.94 -25.23 12.88
CA HIS A 993 47.72 -26.35 12.40
C HIS A 993 48.04 -27.36 13.50
N ILE A 994 48.33 -28.59 13.07
CA ILE A 994 48.94 -29.67 13.84
C ILE A 994 50.30 -29.95 13.20
N PHE A 995 51.37 -29.71 13.93
CA PHE A 995 52.77 -30.01 13.58
C PHE A 995 53.14 -31.39 14.14
N ILE A 996 53.75 -32.24 13.32
CA ILE A 996 54.26 -33.56 13.71
C ILE A 996 55.68 -33.71 13.15
N ASP A 997 56.63 -34.06 14.01
CA ASP A 997 58.00 -34.38 13.64
C ASP A 997 58.42 -35.67 14.38
N PRO A 998 58.35 -36.84 13.73
CA PRO A 998 58.56 -38.12 14.41
C PRO A 998 59.93 -38.28 15.13
N ASP A 999 61.00 -37.71 14.57
CA ASP A 999 62.35 -37.76 15.15
C ASP A 999 63.16 -36.48 14.82
N PRO A 1000 62.87 -35.36 15.51
CA PRO A 1000 63.54 -34.09 15.23
C PRO A 1000 65.00 -34.11 15.70
N ASP A 1001 65.89 -33.50 14.90
CA ASP A 1001 67.25 -33.16 15.34
C ASP A 1001 67.18 -31.97 16.33
N PRO A 1002 67.65 -32.11 17.59
CA PRO A 1002 67.51 -31.05 18.59
C PRO A 1002 68.18 -29.73 18.20
N ALA A 1003 69.37 -29.78 17.59
CA ALA A 1003 70.16 -28.58 17.29
C ALA A 1003 69.61 -27.82 16.08
N ALA A 1004 69.25 -28.53 15.00
CA ALA A 1004 68.66 -27.97 13.79
C ALA A 1004 67.24 -27.42 14.06
N SER A 1005 66.39 -28.21 14.75
CA SER A 1005 65.03 -27.79 15.10
C SER A 1005 65.01 -26.61 16.08
N TRP A 1006 65.99 -26.50 16.98
CA TRP A 1006 66.09 -25.31 17.86
C TRP A 1006 66.42 -24.04 17.08
N LYS A 1007 67.36 -24.11 16.12
CA LYS A 1007 67.70 -22.96 15.25
C LYS A 1007 66.47 -22.50 14.45
N GLU A 1008 65.70 -23.45 13.92
CA GLU A 1008 64.50 -23.15 13.16
C GLU A 1008 63.39 -22.56 14.04
N ARG A 1009 63.13 -23.15 15.22
CA ARG A 1009 62.21 -22.56 16.20
C ARG A 1009 62.60 -21.13 16.57
N LYS A 1010 63.91 -20.86 16.76
CA LYS A 1010 64.41 -19.51 17.06
C LYS A 1010 64.16 -18.54 15.90
N ARG A 1011 64.34 -18.98 14.65
CA ARG A 1011 64.00 -18.19 13.46
C ARG A 1011 62.51 -17.84 13.45
N LEU A 1012 61.63 -18.81 13.65
CA LEU A 1012 60.18 -18.61 13.68
C LEU A 1012 59.72 -17.67 14.80
N PHE A 1013 60.35 -17.74 15.98
CA PHE A 1013 60.06 -16.84 17.10
C PHE A 1013 60.41 -15.37 16.80
N GLY A 1014 61.45 -15.14 15.98
CA GLY A 1014 61.89 -13.80 15.60
C GLY A 1014 61.11 -13.15 14.46
N LEU A 1015 60.17 -13.85 13.82
CA LEU A 1015 59.35 -13.29 12.75
C LEU A 1015 58.26 -12.37 13.32
N PRO A 1016 57.90 -11.26 12.62
CA PRO A 1016 56.80 -10.38 13.03
C PRO A 1016 55.45 -11.11 13.18
N ARG A 1017 55.21 -12.13 12.34
CA ARG A 1017 54.12 -13.10 12.43
C ARG A 1017 54.65 -14.46 12.00
N SER A 1018 54.29 -15.52 12.72
CA SER A 1018 54.66 -16.89 12.36
C SER A 1018 53.54 -17.90 12.67
N SER A 1019 53.66 -19.06 12.05
CA SER A 1019 52.79 -20.22 12.17
C SER A 1019 53.60 -21.50 11.95
N TRP A 1020 53.01 -22.66 12.22
CA TRP A 1020 53.66 -23.92 11.89
C TRP A 1020 53.91 -24.10 10.39
N ASP A 1021 53.11 -23.50 9.50
CA ASP A 1021 53.32 -23.62 8.05
C ASP A 1021 54.56 -22.84 7.56
N ASP A 1022 55.07 -21.90 8.38
CA ASP A 1022 56.33 -21.20 8.12
C ASP A 1022 57.57 -22.05 8.46
N TYR A 1023 57.40 -23.21 9.11
CA TYR A 1023 58.48 -24.13 9.48
C TYR A 1023 59.09 -24.76 8.22
N ALA A 1024 60.42 -24.74 8.12
CA ALA A 1024 61.13 -25.29 6.97
C ALA A 1024 60.88 -26.80 6.82
N LYS A 1025 60.04 -27.18 5.84
CA LYS A 1025 59.61 -28.58 5.61
C LYS A 1025 60.77 -29.55 5.41
N ALA A 1026 61.91 -29.08 4.91
CA ALA A 1026 63.12 -29.89 4.74
C ALA A 1026 63.79 -30.31 6.06
N LEU A 1027 63.47 -29.66 7.19
CA LEU A 1027 63.97 -29.99 8.51
C LEU A 1027 63.06 -30.93 9.31
N ILE A 1028 61.86 -31.24 8.80
CA ILE A 1028 60.92 -32.17 9.43
C ILE A 1028 61.37 -33.60 9.09
N SER A 1029 61.44 -34.49 10.09
CA SER A 1029 61.87 -35.87 9.86
C SER A 1029 60.90 -36.63 8.95
N LYS A 1030 61.37 -37.74 8.38
CA LYS A 1030 60.54 -38.60 7.52
C LYS A 1030 59.24 -39.00 8.22
N GLY A 1031 58.12 -38.82 7.51
CA GLY A 1031 56.77 -39.13 8.02
C GLY A 1031 56.12 -38.02 8.84
N GLY A 1032 56.84 -36.93 9.12
CA GLY A 1032 56.28 -35.73 9.74
C GLY A 1032 55.62 -34.76 8.75
N GLY A 1033 54.97 -33.74 9.28
CA GLY A 1033 54.31 -32.73 8.48
C GLY A 1033 53.58 -31.67 9.31
N VAL A 1034 53.06 -30.67 8.60
CA VAL A 1034 52.19 -29.63 9.16
C VAL A 1034 50.83 -29.74 8.49
N PHE A 1035 49.79 -29.96 9.29
CA PHE A 1035 48.44 -30.24 8.82
C PHE A 1035 47.48 -29.16 9.28
N PRO A 1036 46.76 -28.47 8.38
CA PRO A 1036 45.76 -27.49 8.78
C PRO A 1036 44.56 -28.15 9.46
N ARG A 1037 44.09 -27.55 10.55
CA ARG A 1037 42.92 -28.03 11.32
C ARG A 1037 41.59 -27.96 10.54
N SER A 1038 41.58 -27.31 9.38
CA SER A 1038 40.44 -27.31 8.48
C SER A 1038 40.31 -28.60 7.65
N MET A 1039 41.30 -29.50 7.69
CA MET A 1039 41.20 -30.81 7.05
C MET A 1039 40.10 -31.65 7.70
N LYS A 1040 39.36 -32.41 6.87
CA LYS A 1040 38.35 -33.36 7.36
C LYS A 1040 38.97 -34.63 7.95
N SER A 1041 40.16 -35.00 7.48
CA SER A 1041 40.93 -36.17 7.90
C SER A 1041 42.41 -35.90 7.65
N ILE A 1042 43.27 -36.32 8.57
CA ILE A 1042 44.73 -36.20 8.50
C ILE A 1042 45.31 -37.61 8.38
N PRO A 1043 45.95 -37.97 7.25
CA PRO A 1043 46.64 -39.25 7.11
C PRO A 1043 47.91 -39.27 7.97
N LEU A 1044 48.11 -40.34 8.73
CA LEU A 1044 49.26 -40.53 9.61
C LEU A 1044 50.21 -41.56 9.03
N SER A 1045 51.47 -41.19 8.83
CA SER A 1045 52.51 -42.10 8.36
C SER A 1045 52.83 -43.18 9.41
N PRO A 1046 53.45 -44.31 9.02
CA PRO A 1046 53.97 -45.28 9.98
C PRO A 1046 54.89 -44.68 11.04
N GLU A 1047 55.75 -43.73 10.66
CA GLU A 1047 56.67 -43.03 11.56
C GLU A 1047 55.92 -42.11 12.54
N ALA A 1048 54.96 -41.32 12.08
CA ALA A 1048 54.12 -40.46 12.94
C ALA A 1048 53.29 -41.28 13.94
N ARG A 1049 52.71 -42.40 13.47
CA ARG A 1049 51.97 -43.36 14.32
C ARG A 1049 52.85 -43.96 15.41
N ALA A 1050 54.08 -44.34 15.09
CA ALA A 1050 55.03 -44.88 16.05
C ALA A 1050 55.49 -43.82 17.07
N ALA A 1051 55.75 -42.58 16.64
CA ALA A 1051 56.18 -41.50 17.54
C ALA A 1051 55.09 -41.11 18.55
N LEU A 1052 53.83 -41.09 18.12
CA LEU A 1052 52.66 -40.69 18.92
C LEU A 1052 51.95 -41.85 19.63
N GLY A 1053 52.25 -43.11 19.29
CA GLY A 1053 51.58 -44.28 19.86
C GLY A 1053 50.15 -44.47 19.34
N ILE A 1054 49.88 -44.08 18.09
CA ILE A 1054 48.53 -44.09 17.48
C ILE A 1054 48.40 -45.25 16.48
N GLU A 1055 47.38 -46.09 16.64
CA GLU A 1055 47.12 -47.19 15.70
C GLU A 1055 46.33 -46.77 14.46
N ALA A 1056 45.48 -45.75 14.54
CA ALA A 1056 44.68 -45.26 13.41
C ALA A 1056 45.58 -44.78 12.25
N LYS A 1057 45.18 -45.07 11.00
CA LYS A 1057 45.90 -44.62 9.79
C LYS A 1057 45.53 -43.19 9.39
N GLU A 1058 44.39 -42.71 9.84
CA GLU A 1058 43.92 -41.35 9.64
C GLU A 1058 43.01 -40.96 10.81
N LEU A 1059 43.00 -39.69 11.18
CA LEU A 1059 42.14 -39.12 12.22
C LEU A 1059 41.67 -37.74 11.78
N ASP A 1060 40.47 -37.32 12.18
CA ASP A 1060 40.12 -35.90 12.10
C ASP A 1060 40.97 -35.07 13.08
N PRO A 1061 41.13 -33.75 12.86
CA PRO A 1061 42.01 -32.92 13.68
C PRO A 1061 41.71 -32.91 15.19
N GLU A 1062 40.43 -32.96 15.60
CA GLU A 1062 40.07 -32.93 17.03
C GLU A 1062 40.40 -34.27 17.71
N SER A 1063 40.10 -35.38 17.03
CA SER A 1063 40.48 -36.72 17.51
C SER A 1063 42.00 -36.88 17.58
N LEU A 1064 42.74 -36.31 16.63
CA LEU A 1064 44.21 -36.34 16.63
C LEU A 1064 44.79 -35.49 17.78
N ILE A 1065 44.27 -34.28 18.01
CA ILE A 1065 44.68 -33.45 19.17
C ILE A 1065 44.40 -34.20 20.48
N SER A 1066 43.23 -34.83 20.58
CA SER A 1066 42.84 -35.62 21.76
C SER A 1066 43.71 -36.84 21.97
N ALA A 1067 44.28 -37.42 20.90
CA ALA A 1067 45.21 -38.55 20.99
C ALA A 1067 46.66 -38.12 21.30
N ILE A 1068 47.03 -36.86 21.00
CA ILE A 1068 48.35 -36.28 21.34
C ILE A 1068 48.43 -35.89 22.82
N LEU A 1069 47.30 -35.43 23.38
CA LEU A 1069 47.14 -35.04 24.80
C LEU A 1069 46.98 -36.26 25.70
#